data_AF-A0A0M4DLW0-F1
#
_entry.id   AF-A0A0M4DLW0-F1
#
_cell.length_a   1.000
_cell.length_b   1.000
_cell.length_c   1.000
_cell.angle_alpha   90.00
_cell.angle_beta   90.00
_cell.angle_gamma   90.00
#
_symmetry.space_group_name_H-M   'P 1'
#
loop_
_entity.id
_entity.type
_entity.pdbx_description
1 polymer ?
#
loop_
_entity_poly.entity_id
_entity_poly.type
_entity_poly.pdbx_seq_one_letter_code
_entity_poly.pdbx_strand_id
1 'polypeptide(L)'
;MFLRPFRAWSLGLAVFALVLPGAATATATTTTTASAAGAADAATTATPARTTARTVAVGARRSDIPPGDYQQVQLAYGPAEMGEAMSLAVLPDRAVLHTARDGTIRHTDAAGNTKVAGRLDVYTHDEEGLQGVAADPGFATNRYVYLYYSPGLDTPAGDAPATGTAADFEPWKGHLNLSRFTLRADNTLDMASEKVVLEVPNDRGQCCHVGGDIDFDAAGNLYLTTGDDTNPFESSGYSPIDERTARNPQFDAQRSSGNTADLRGKVLRIKPTPTGGYTVPPGNLFAPGTARTRPEIYAMGFRNPFRMSVDKATGTVYLGDYGPDAGGADTARGPGGQVEFNRITRPGNYGWPYCTGTNTAAETYNEYTFPSGPSGARYDCAGGPVNNSFRNTGLTTLPAAAPAWIKYGDAGSPPEFGSGSESPMGGEVYRFDPDLVSAVKFPASLDGRFFAAEYGRRWIKSVEVKADGSRGVIEDFPWTGTQVMDTDFGPDGALYVLDYGSGSGNQALYRVEYLGGSNRSPVARAAADRTSGPTPLTVAFSSAGSSDPEGGPLTHRWDFGDGATSTAAHPGHTYTTAGTYRPTLTVTDPAGLSATASLVVTVGNTAPSVTLTTPGDGALFSFGDTVPFAVTVTDPEDGPVDCSKVKVAYLLGHDSHRHEITSKNGCSGTLTIPTDGEHDSAANLYGVLDAEYTDRAGLTSHSVRILQPRHRQAEHFGGQSGIQTADHGGAEGGRTVGFTDDGDWISFEPYRLGDAERFTARVSSGGAGGTLEVRAGSPTGALLGSAAVAPTGGWDTFAEVRGGLAGAPAGTTELFLVFKGVTGQGNLFDLDAFTLSGSGTPATSVEGESYSSGSGVQVAGHGGASGGATLGYIDNGDWVGYSSVSTVGVGSFTARVSSAGAGGTIEVRSGSQSGPLLGSVQVAPTGGWETFTTVSTALTGAGFGPLFLRFTGGAGALFDIDTFTLA
;
A
#
# COMPACT_ATOMS: atom_id res chain seq x y z
N MET A 1 -1.66 4.79 -2.36
CA MET A 1 -0.61 4.20 -3.23
C MET A 1 -0.43 2.68 -3.12
N PHE A 2 -0.39 2.07 -1.93
CA PHE A 2 0.12 0.70 -1.77
C PHE A 2 -0.98 -0.33 -1.51
N LEU A 3 -1.38 -1.11 -2.52
CA LEU A 3 -2.59 -1.94 -2.51
C LEU A 3 -2.35 -3.42 -2.87
N ARG A 4 -3.18 -4.28 -2.25
CA ARG A 4 -3.46 -5.71 -2.51
C ARG A 4 -2.33 -6.74 -2.53
N PRO A 5 -2.63 -7.91 -1.94
CA PRO A 5 -2.40 -9.24 -2.53
C PRO A 5 -3.71 -10.09 -2.41
N PHE A 6 -3.82 -11.43 -2.43
CA PHE A 6 -2.95 -12.61 -2.64
C PHE A 6 -3.83 -13.76 -3.22
N ARG A 7 -3.52 -14.37 -4.38
CA ARG A 7 -4.03 -15.74 -4.74
C ARG A 7 -2.99 -16.54 -5.55
N ALA A 8 -3.00 -17.87 -5.41
CA ALA A 8 -2.19 -18.81 -6.18
C ALA A 8 -2.87 -20.19 -6.29
N TRP A 9 -2.74 -20.86 -7.44
CA TRP A 9 -3.27 -22.21 -7.68
C TRP A 9 -2.14 -23.26 -7.63
N SER A 10 -2.35 -24.40 -6.97
CA SER A 10 -1.39 -25.51 -6.96
C SER A 10 -2.06 -26.89 -6.93
N LEU A 11 -2.00 -27.63 -8.05
CA LEU A 11 -2.37 -29.05 -8.09
C LEU A 11 -1.27 -29.92 -7.46
N GLY A 12 -1.43 -30.26 -6.18
CA GLY A 12 -0.52 -31.16 -5.46
C GLY A 12 -0.80 -32.65 -5.68
N LEU A 13 -0.12 -33.29 -6.64
CA LEU A 13 -0.16 -34.75 -6.79
C LEU A 13 0.92 -35.42 -5.91
N ALA A 14 0.59 -35.75 -4.67
CA ALA A 14 1.55 -36.29 -3.70
C ALA A 14 1.93 -37.77 -3.96
N VAL A 15 3.22 -38.09 -3.81
CA VAL A 15 3.73 -39.46 -3.68
C VAL A 15 4.57 -39.53 -2.41
N PHE A 16 4.17 -40.41 -1.48
CA PHE A 16 4.80 -40.53 -0.16
C PHE A 16 6.18 -41.17 -0.20
N ALA A 17 7.08 -40.67 0.65
CA ALA A 17 8.25 -41.38 1.15
C ALA A 17 8.30 -41.24 2.68
N LEU A 18 7.70 -42.19 3.40
CA LEU A 18 7.62 -42.19 4.86
C LEU A 18 8.89 -42.81 5.47
N VAL A 19 9.44 -42.19 6.52
CA VAL A 19 10.46 -42.80 7.39
C VAL A 19 9.99 -42.71 8.83
N LEU A 20 9.93 -43.86 9.52
CA LEU A 20 9.70 -43.96 10.97
C LEU A 20 10.88 -44.72 11.63
N PRO A 21 11.22 -44.41 12.89
CA PRO A 21 12.43 -44.91 13.52
C PRO A 21 12.27 -46.31 14.15
N GLY A 22 13.37 -47.07 14.21
CA GLY A 22 13.47 -48.36 14.89
C GLY A 22 14.90 -48.64 15.34
N ALA A 23 15.09 -49.00 16.60
CA ALA A 23 16.39 -48.98 17.28
C ALA A 23 17.21 -50.30 17.14
N ALA A 24 18.42 -50.25 17.72
CA ALA A 24 19.23 -51.37 18.27
C ALA A 24 20.37 -52.00 17.43
N THR A 25 21.59 -51.51 17.73
CA THR A 25 22.81 -52.30 18.06
C THR A 25 23.58 -53.12 17.01
N ALA A 26 24.90 -53.19 17.27
CA ALA A 26 25.84 -54.28 16.94
C ALA A 26 26.46 -54.40 15.52
N THR A 27 27.55 -53.64 15.33
CA THR A 27 28.90 -54.12 14.89
C THR A 27 29.16 -54.82 13.53
N ALA A 28 30.40 -54.63 13.06
CA ALA A 28 31.23 -55.55 12.26
C ALA A 28 31.17 -55.52 10.72
N THR A 29 32.12 -54.76 10.15
CA THR A 29 33.07 -55.17 9.07
C THR A 29 32.61 -55.78 7.73
N THR A 30 33.07 -55.15 6.63
CA THR A 30 33.74 -55.71 5.41
C THR A 30 33.28 -57.08 4.83
N THR A 31 33.17 -57.30 3.52
CA THR A 31 34.07 -56.83 2.44
C THR A 31 33.45 -56.97 1.03
N THR A 32 34.14 -56.46 0.02
CA THR A 32 33.91 -56.62 -1.44
C THR A 32 33.87 -58.07 -1.97
N THR A 33 33.03 -58.36 -2.96
CA THR A 33 33.33 -58.92 -4.32
C THR A 33 31.99 -59.06 -5.10
N ALA A 34 31.78 -58.75 -6.38
CA ALA A 34 32.58 -58.68 -7.63
C ALA A 34 32.48 -59.94 -8.54
N SER A 35 32.55 -59.75 -9.87
CA SER A 35 32.32 -60.72 -10.98
C SER A 35 30.84 -61.16 -11.18
N ALA A 36 30.20 -61.09 -12.35
CA ALA A 36 30.48 -61.55 -13.74
C ALA A 36 30.08 -63.03 -13.98
N ALA A 37 29.60 -63.49 -15.14
CA ALA A 37 29.06 -62.86 -16.37
C ALA A 37 28.27 -63.94 -17.17
N GLY A 38 27.57 -63.57 -18.25
CA GLY A 38 27.01 -64.55 -19.21
C GLY A 38 25.97 -63.95 -20.17
N ALA A 39 26.01 -64.35 -21.45
CA ALA A 39 25.08 -63.94 -22.49
C ALA A 39 24.69 -65.12 -23.39
N ALA A 40 23.45 -65.15 -23.87
CA ALA A 40 22.97 -66.01 -24.96
C ALA A 40 21.66 -65.44 -25.54
N ASP A 41 21.51 -65.48 -26.87
CA ASP A 41 20.34 -64.95 -27.59
C ASP A 41 19.15 -65.93 -27.68
N ALA A 42 17.92 -65.39 -27.69
CA ALA A 42 16.74 -66.07 -28.21
C ALA A 42 15.71 -65.06 -28.78
N ALA A 43 15.35 -65.23 -30.04
CA ALA A 43 14.67 -64.26 -30.90
C ALA A 43 13.18 -63.95 -30.60
N THR A 44 12.79 -62.68 -30.82
CA THR A 44 11.48 -62.20 -31.37
C THR A 44 10.17 -62.44 -30.55
N THR A 45 9.11 -61.61 -30.58
CA THR A 45 8.72 -60.45 -31.42
C THR A 45 8.11 -59.27 -30.63
N ALA A 46 8.51 -58.05 -31.00
CA ALA A 46 7.82 -56.74 -30.93
C ALA A 46 6.59 -56.48 -30.01
N THR A 47 6.75 -55.50 -29.10
CA THR A 47 5.79 -54.40 -28.86
C THR A 47 6.57 -53.20 -28.26
N PRO A 48 6.24 -51.92 -28.57
CA PRO A 48 7.13 -50.80 -28.26
C PRO A 48 7.04 -50.38 -26.78
N ALA A 49 8.00 -50.83 -25.97
CA ALA A 49 8.18 -50.36 -24.61
C ALA A 49 8.79 -48.95 -24.57
N ARG A 50 8.21 -48.11 -23.71
CA ARG A 50 8.56 -46.70 -23.46
C ARG A 50 10.08 -46.53 -23.25
N THR A 51 10.79 -45.85 -24.15
CA THR A 51 12.17 -45.40 -23.89
C THR A 51 12.15 -44.43 -22.71
N THR A 52 12.74 -44.84 -21.59
CA THR A 52 13.07 -43.94 -20.49
C THR A 52 14.13 -42.96 -20.99
N ALA A 53 13.69 -41.75 -21.33
CA ALA A 53 14.60 -40.65 -21.60
C ALA A 53 15.47 -40.46 -20.35
N ARG A 54 16.75 -40.79 -20.47
CA ARG A 54 17.74 -40.62 -19.42
C ARG A 54 17.87 -39.12 -19.18
N THR A 55 17.22 -38.63 -18.12
CA THR A 55 17.31 -37.23 -17.71
C THR A 55 18.78 -36.91 -17.44
N VAL A 56 19.40 -36.25 -18.41
CA VAL A 56 20.64 -35.51 -18.17
C VAL A 56 20.26 -34.49 -17.10
N ALA A 57 20.81 -34.65 -15.90
CA ALA A 57 20.69 -33.61 -14.88
C ALA A 57 21.27 -32.34 -15.48
N VAL A 58 20.41 -31.37 -15.78
CA VAL A 58 20.85 -30.03 -16.17
C VAL A 58 21.63 -29.53 -14.96
N GLY A 59 22.95 -29.44 -15.11
CA GLY A 59 23.81 -28.96 -14.04
C GLY A 59 23.32 -27.58 -13.64
N ALA A 60 22.90 -27.42 -12.39
CA ALA A 60 22.44 -26.14 -11.89
C ALA A 60 23.53 -25.10 -12.20
N ARG A 61 23.17 -24.04 -12.94
CA ARG A 61 24.07 -22.89 -13.06
C ARG A 61 24.36 -22.43 -11.64
N ARG A 62 25.64 -22.23 -11.33
CA ARG A 62 26.02 -21.47 -10.14
C ARG A 62 25.38 -20.09 -10.30
N SER A 63 24.62 -19.64 -9.30
CA SER A 63 24.08 -18.29 -9.30
C SER A 63 25.23 -17.28 -9.36
N ASP A 64 25.03 -16.20 -10.12
CA ASP A 64 26.00 -15.11 -10.21
C ASP A 64 25.92 -14.17 -8.98
N ILE A 65 24.99 -14.43 -8.05
CA ILE A 65 24.75 -13.63 -6.83
C ILE A 65 24.67 -14.54 -5.59
N PRO A 66 25.76 -15.16 -5.12
CA PRO A 66 25.75 -15.98 -3.91
C PRO A 66 25.51 -15.09 -2.67
N PRO A 67 24.49 -15.33 -1.82
CA PRO A 67 24.17 -14.42 -0.71
C PRO A 67 25.30 -14.16 0.29
N GLY A 68 26.22 -15.12 0.47
CA GLY A 68 27.39 -14.97 1.33
C GLY A 68 28.52 -14.08 0.78
N ASP A 69 28.46 -13.72 -0.51
CA ASP A 69 29.44 -12.83 -1.15
C ASP A 69 29.06 -11.34 -0.99
N TYR A 70 27.94 -11.01 -0.35
CA TYR A 70 27.42 -9.64 -0.18
C TYR A 70 27.20 -9.26 1.29
N GLN A 71 27.26 -7.96 1.57
CA GLN A 71 26.91 -7.40 2.88
C GLN A 71 26.08 -6.12 2.74
N GLN A 72 25.02 -6.00 3.55
CA GLN A 72 24.32 -4.73 3.77
C GLN A 72 24.99 -3.98 4.92
N VAL A 73 25.63 -2.85 4.63
CA VAL A 73 26.15 -1.90 5.63
C VAL A 73 25.09 -0.85 5.88
N GLN A 74 24.64 -0.72 7.13
CA GLN A 74 23.65 0.28 7.51
C GLN A 74 24.32 1.65 7.71
N LEU A 75 23.78 2.68 7.07
CA LEU A 75 24.29 4.06 7.14
C LEU A 75 23.41 4.99 7.98
N ALA A 76 22.12 4.71 8.12
CA ALA A 76 21.20 5.49 8.95
C ALA A 76 20.02 4.62 9.43
N TYR A 77 19.36 5.00 10.53
CA TYR A 77 18.22 4.26 11.08
C TYR A 77 17.14 5.10 11.79
N GLY A 78 15.89 4.71 11.56
CA GLY A 78 14.71 5.15 12.29
C GLY A 78 14.25 6.58 11.98
N PRO A 79 13.12 7.02 12.57
CA PRO A 79 12.44 8.24 12.16
C PRO A 79 13.25 9.53 12.41
N ALA A 80 14.15 9.53 13.40
CA ALA A 80 15.02 10.67 13.67
C ALA A 80 16.06 10.90 12.54
N GLU A 81 16.61 9.83 11.97
CA GLU A 81 17.57 9.92 10.87
C GLU A 81 16.93 9.83 9.48
N MET A 82 15.74 9.26 9.34
CA MET A 82 15.11 9.03 8.03
C MET A 82 13.85 9.87 7.79
N GLY A 83 12.97 9.99 8.79
CA GLY A 83 11.60 10.47 8.61
C GLY A 83 10.74 9.49 7.79
N GLU A 84 9.72 10.03 7.11
CA GLU A 84 8.97 9.33 6.06
C GLU A 84 9.79 9.42 4.76
N ALA A 85 10.77 8.53 4.60
CA ALA A 85 11.79 8.61 3.55
C ALA A 85 11.23 8.37 2.15
N MET A 86 11.57 9.22 1.17
CA MET A 86 10.99 9.17 -0.18
C MET A 86 12.00 8.87 -1.29
N SER A 87 13.15 9.56 -1.35
CA SER A 87 14.14 9.38 -2.43
C SER A 87 15.57 9.62 -1.97
N LEU A 88 16.56 9.09 -2.71
CA LEU A 88 17.99 9.17 -2.43
C LEU A 88 18.79 9.61 -3.67
N ALA A 89 19.92 10.28 -3.46
CA ALA A 89 20.94 10.53 -4.48
C ALA A 89 22.34 10.38 -3.91
N VAL A 90 23.18 9.51 -4.49
CA VAL A 90 24.56 9.30 -4.03
C VAL A 90 25.48 10.37 -4.60
N LEU A 91 26.26 10.99 -3.72
CA LEU A 91 27.21 12.06 -4.06
C LEU A 91 28.59 11.49 -4.44
N PRO A 92 29.42 12.24 -5.20
CA PRO A 92 30.76 11.81 -5.60
C PRO A 92 31.74 11.49 -4.44
N ASP A 93 31.45 11.96 -3.23
CA ASP A 93 32.20 11.68 -2.00
C ASP A 93 31.62 10.49 -1.19
N ARG A 94 30.62 9.78 -1.75
CA ARG A 94 29.88 8.64 -1.18
C ARG A 94 28.96 8.97 -0.01
N ALA A 95 28.75 10.26 0.26
CA ALA A 95 27.59 10.69 1.04
C ALA A 95 26.30 10.52 0.23
N VAL A 96 25.16 10.55 0.91
CA VAL A 96 23.83 10.43 0.30
C VAL A 96 22.98 11.61 0.74
N LEU A 97 22.39 12.31 -0.22
CA LEU A 97 21.22 13.15 0.05
C LEU A 97 19.98 12.28 0.02
N HIS A 98 19.10 12.45 1.00
CA HIS A 98 17.79 11.78 0.98
C HIS A 98 16.69 12.71 1.47
N THR A 99 15.47 12.47 0.99
CA THR A 99 14.29 13.27 1.27
C THR A 99 13.35 12.54 2.22
N ALA A 100 12.63 13.32 3.04
CA ALA A 100 11.41 12.87 3.67
C ALA A 100 10.21 13.71 3.19
N ARG A 101 9.03 13.09 3.12
CA ARG A 101 7.81 13.72 2.56
C ARG A 101 7.42 15.02 3.26
N ASP A 102 7.77 15.16 4.54
CA ASP A 102 7.58 16.36 5.38
C ASP A 102 8.36 17.61 4.91
N GLY A 103 9.16 17.51 3.83
CA GLY A 103 9.97 18.58 3.30
C GLY A 103 11.42 18.59 3.78
N THR A 104 11.82 17.65 4.66
CA THR A 104 13.19 17.60 5.19
C THR A 104 14.15 16.93 4.21
N ILE A 105 15.21 17.65 3.83
CA ILE A 105 16.38 17.10 3.12
C ILE A 105 17.43 16.73 4.16
N ARG A 106 17.92 15.50 4.11
CA ARG A 106 18.99 14.99 4.96
C ARG A 106 20.24 14.67 4.14
N HIS A 107 21.37 14.64 4.83
CA HIS A 107 22.67 14.26 4.32
C HIS A 107 23.27 13.23 5.28
N THR A 108 23.48 12.01 4.81
CA THR A 108 24.24 10.96 5.52
C THR A 108 25.60 10.82 4.88
N ASP A 109 26.69 10.99 5.63
CA ASP A 109 28.03 10.83 5.08
C ASP A 109 28.42 9.36 4.83
N ALA A 110 29.55 9.13 4.16
CA ALA A 110 30.04 7.79 3.84
C ALA A 110 30.34 6.89 5.06
N ALA A 111 30.36 7.48 6.26
CA ALA A 111 30.55 6.83 7.57
C ALA A 111 29.25 6.84 8.42
N GLY A 112 28.09 7.08 7.82
CA GLY A 112 26.79 6.97 8.48
C GLY A 112 26.40 8.15 9.39
N ASN A 113 27.13 9.27 9.36
CA ASN A 113 26.73 10.44 10.16
C ASN A 113 25.62 11.21 9.43
N THR A 114 24.37 10.99 9.83
CA THR A 114 23.21 11.73 9.27
C THR A 114 23.07 13.11 9.89
N LYS A 115 22.64 14.10 9.10
CA LYS A 115 22.16 15.40 9.55
C LYS A 115 21.08 15.97 8.63
N VAL A 116 20.30 16.93 9.11
CA VAL A 116 19.45 17.76 8.25
C VAL A 116 20.34 18.69 7.42
N ALA A 117 20.15 18.68 6.11
CA ALA A 117 20.79 19.60 5.17
C ALA A 117 19.92 20.85 4.91
N GLY A 118 18.60 20.69 4.92
CA GLY A 118 17.62 21.77 4.81
C GLY A 118 16.20 21.26 5.02
N ARG A 119 15.22 22.16 5.06
CA ARG A 119 13.79 21.81 5.06
C ARG A 119 13.04 22.80 4.19
N LEU A 120 12.20 22.30 3.30
CA LEU A 120 11.25 23.06 2.49
C LEU A 120 9.93 23.23 3.26
N ASP A 121 9.19 24.28 2.92
CA ASP A 121 7.80 24.42 3.35
C ASP A 121 6.90 23.79 2.28
N VAL A 122 6.14 22.77 2.67
CA VAL A 122 5.50 21.82 1.75
C VAL A 122 4.06 21.51 2.14
N TYR A 123 3.22 21.28 1.15
CA TYR A 123 1.87 20.77 1.33
C TYR A 123 1.91 19.23 1.35
N THR A 124 1.32 18.60 2.37
CA THR A 124 1.51 17.17 2.70
C THR A 124 0.21 16.36 2.83
N HIS A 125 -0.85 16.77 2.13
CA HIS A 125 -2.09 15.99 2.04
C HIS A 125 -1.83 14.69 1.26
N ASP A 126 -2.37 13.58 1.74
CA ASP A 126 -2.27 12.24 1.14
C ASP A 126 -0.82 11.86 0.75
N GLU A 127 -0.51 11.90 -0.55
CA GLU A 127 0.79 11.52 -1.13
C GLU A 127 1.68 12.73 -1.47
N GLU A 128 1.15 13.96 -1.37
CA GLU A 128 1.91 15.20 -1.63
C GLU A 128 2.98 15.46 -0.55
N GLY A 129 3.97 16.28 -0.91
CA GLY A 129 5.11 16.63 -0.07
C GLY A 129 6.38 16.78 -0.89
N LEU A 130 7.54 16.52 -0.28
CA LEU A 130 8.83 16.43 -0.98
C LEU A 130 9.08 15.00 -1.48
N GLN A 131 9.29 14.85 -2.79
CA GLN A 131 9.44 13.58 -3.50
C GLN A 131 10.93 13.33 -3.85
N GLY A 132 11.29 13.35 -5.14
CA GLY A 132 12.61 13.04 -5.65
C GLY A 132 13.71 14.06 -5.32
N VAL A 133 14.94 13.56 -5.27
CA VAL A 133 16.19 14.35 -5.20
C VAL A 133 17.18 13.85 -6.23
N ALA A 134 17.89 14.76 -6.90
CA ALA A 134 19.02 14.40 -7.77
C ALA A 134 20.19 15.37 -7.66
N ALA A 135 21.41 14.85 -7.70
CA ALA A 135 22.61 15.65 -7.89
C ALA A 135 22.81 15.97 -9.39
N ASP A 136 23.20 17.19 -9.71
CA ASP A 136 23.57 17.57 -11.08
C ASP A 136 24.80 16.75 -11.55
N PRO A 137 24.90 16.31 -12.82
CA PRO A 137 26.10 15.61 -13.30
C PRO A 137 27.40 16.43 -13.16
N GLY A 138 27.32 17.76 -13.00
CA GLY A 138 28.42 18.65 -12.66
C GLY A 138 28.62 18.90 -11.15
N PHE A 139 27.98 18.16 -10.25
CA PHE A 139 27.90 18.45 -8.80
C PHE A 139 29.25 18.69 -8.12
N ALA A 140 30.30 17.94 -8.52
CA ALA A 140 31.66 18.12 -8.00
C ALA A 140 32.25 19.53 -8.26
N THR A 141 31.67 20.29 -9.20
CA THR A 141 32.03 21.69 -9.50
C THR A 141 30.91 22.68 -9.14
N ASN A 142 29.66 22.40 -9.51
CA ASN A 142 28.54 23.35 -9.38
C ASN A 142 27.71 23.20 -8.10
N ARG A 143 27.81 22.05 -7.42
CA ARG A 143 27.05 21.69 -6.22
C ARG A 143 25.53 21.83 -6.36
N TYR A 144 25.00 21.71 -7.57
CA TYR A 144 23.56 21.84 -7.82
C TYR A 144 22.81 20.56 -7.46
N VAL A 145 21.67 20.75 -6.78
CA VAL A 145 20.73 19.69 -6.39
C VAL A 145 19.36 20.05 -6.92
N TYR A 146 18.66 19.10 -7.51
CA TYR A 146 17.28 19.24 -7.95
C TYR A 146 16.37 18.52 -6.96
N LEU A 147 15.23 19.14 -6.64
CA LEU A 147 14.21 18.61 -5.73
C LEU A 147 12.85 18.76 -6.41
N TYR A 148 11.98 17.75 -6.29
CA TYR A 148 10.60 17.82 -6.78
C TYR A 148 9.62 17.75 -5.61
N TYR A 149 8.75 18.76 -5.45
CA TYR A 149 7.94 18.89 -4.23
C TYR A 149 6.65 19.70 -4.44
N SER A 150 5.67 19.48 -3.57
CA SER A 150 4.44 20.27 -3.45
C SER A 150 4.67 21.52 -2.58
N PRO A 151 4.80 22.74 -3.13
CA PRO A 151 4.90 23.96 -2.33
C PRO A 151 3.60 24.24 -1.54
N GLY A 152 3.75 24.93 -0.40
CA GLY A 152 2.63 25.59 0.27
C GLY A 152 2.00 26.66 -0.64
N LEU A 153 0.67 26.64 -0.74
CA LEU A 153 -0.16 27.57 -1.53
C LEU A 153 -1.42 27.91 -0.72
N ASP A 154 -2.28 28.81 -1.23
CA ASP A 154 -3.58 29.15 -0.62
C ASP A 154 -4.64 28.01 -0.73
N THR A 155 -4.20 26.76 -0.88
CA THR A 155 -5.06 25.57 -0.92
C THR A 155 -5.79 25.39 0.43
N PRO A 156 -7.10 25.07 0.45
CA PRO A 156 -7.80 24.79 1.70
C PRO A 156 -7.25 23.55 2.44
N ALA A 157 -7.58 23.45 3.73
CA ALA A 157 -7.18 22.32 4.57
C ALA A 157 -8.25 21.22 4.62
N GLY A 158 -7.81 19.96 4.64
CA GLY A 158 -8.67 18.78 4.53
C GLY A 158 -9.00 18.44 3.08
N ASP A 159 -10.03 17.61 2.88
CA ASP A 159 -10.35 17.04 1.58
C ASP A 159 -11.11 18.01 0.66
N ALA A 160 -10.84 17.93 -0.64
CA ALA A 160 -11.61 18.57 -1.69
C ALA A 160 -12.97 17.87 -1.90
N PRO A 161 -14.02 18.58 -2.34
CA PRO A 161 -15.30 17.95 -2.60
C PRO A 161 -15.21 16.99 -3.78
N ALA A 162 -15.75 15.77 -3.62
CA ALA A 162 -15.79 14.75 -4.68
C ALA A 162 -16.77 15.11 -5.83
N THR A 163 -17.81 15.89 -5.51
CA THR A 163 -18.78 16.45 -6.46
C THR A 163 -19.04 17.92 -6.18
N GLY A 164 -19.39 18.70 -7.20
CA GLY A 164 -19.51 20.15 -7.12
C GLY A 164 -19.49 20.83 -8.49
N THR A 165 -19.39 22.15 -8.49
CA THR A 165 -19.19 22.96 -9.69
C THR A 165 -17.70 23.26 -9.90
N ALA A 166 -17.34 23.76 -11.10
CA ALA A 166 -15.98 24.22 -11.36
C ALA A 166 -15.49 25.30 -10.37
N ALA A 167 -16.39 26.10 -9.78
CA ALA A 167 -16.03 27.10 -8.77
C ALA A 167 -15.70 26.50 -7.39
N ASP A 168 -16.22 25.31 -7.09
CA ASP A 168 -15.93 24.58 -5.84
C ASP A 168 -14.60 23.83 -5.92
N PHE A 169 -14.16 23.46 -7.14
CA PHE A 169 -12.87 22.82 -7.42
C PHE A 169 -11.71 23.82 -7.63
N GLU A 170 -11.98 25.06 -8.01
CA GLU A 170 -10.93 26.06 -8.33
C GLU A 170 -9.98 26.40 -7.16
N PRO A 171 -10.43 26.50 -5.88
CA PRO A 171 -9.53 26.70 -4.74
C PRO A 171 -8.50 25.58 -4.53
N TRP A 172 -8.74 24.42 -5.13
CA TRP A 172 -7.91 23.21 -4.99
C TRP A 172 -6.88 23.06 -6.13
N LYS A 173 -6.77 24.04 -7.04
CA LYS A 173 -5.72 24.05 -8.06
C LYS A 173 -4.37 24.36 -7.42
N GLY A 174 -3.37 23.56 -7.76
CA GLY A 174 -1.99 23.71 -7.31
C GLY A 174 -0.99 23.23 -8.36
N HIS A 175 0.22 22.95 -7.90
CA HIS A 175 1.30 22.40 -8.71
C HIS A 175 2.35 21.73 -7.81
N LEU A 176 3.26 20.98 -8.45
CA LEU A 176 4.53 20.56 -7.88
C LEU A 176 5.67 21.30 -8.60
N ASN A 177 6.67 21.73 -7.84
CA ASN A 177 7.86 22.43 -8.32
C ASN A 177 9.01 21.43 -8.51
N LEU A 178 9.58 21.39 -9.72
CA LEU A 178 10.96 20.96 -9.92
C LEU A 178 11.88 22.17 -9.71
N SER A 179 12.52 22.26 -8.54
CA SER A 179 13.43 23.37 -8.19
C SER A 179 14.88 22.93 -8.11
N ARG A 180 15.78 23.82 -8.54
CA ARG A 180 17.24 23.65 -8.41
C ARG A 180 17.81 24.56 -7.33
N PHE A 181 18.49 23.95 -6.37
CA PHE A 181 19.21 24.59 -5.26
C PHE A 181 20.73 24.38 -5.41
N THR A 182 21.51 25.01 -4.53
CA THR A 182 22.95 24.81 -4.37
C THR A 182 23.24 24.26 -2.98
N LEU A 183 24.01 23.17 -2.88
CA LEU A 183 24.45 22.60 -1.61
C LEU A 183 25.80 23.22 -1.20
N ARG A 184 25.80 23.99 -0.11
CA ARG A 184 26.99 24.67 0.42
C ARG A 184 28.09 23.68 0.80
N ALA A 185 29.32 24.18 1.00
CA ALA A 185 30.49 23.37 1.33
C ALA A 185 30.41 22.69 2.71
N ASP A 186 29.50 23.13 3.59
CA ASP A 186 29.16 22.48 4.87
C ASP A 186 28.05 21.43 4.73
N ASN A 187 27.63 21.12 3.50
CA ASN A 187 26.52 20.22 3.15
C ASN A 187 25.15 20.69 3.69
N THR A 188 24.94 22.01 3.80
CA THR A 188 23.61 22.62 3.99
C THR A 188 23.03 23.14 2.67
N LEU A 189 21.70 23.15 2.55
CA LEU A 189 21.00 23.65 1.36
C LEU A 189 20.93 25.18 1.38
N ASP A 190 21.26 25.83 0.26
CA ASP A 190 21.10 27.27 0.12
C ASP A 190 19.70 27.63 -0.39
N MET A 191 18.77 27.80 0.55
CA MET A 191 17.37 28.16 0.26
C MET A 191 17.26 29.42 -0.62
N ALA A 192 18.15 30.40 -0.44
CA ALA A 192 18.16 31.62 -1.24
C ALA A 192 18.68 31.43 -2.69
N SER A 193 19.28 30.27 -3.00
CA SER A 193 19.77 29.95 -4.34
C SER A 193 18.68 29.44 -5.29
N GLU A 194 17.50 29.10 -4.77
CA GLU A 194 16.42 28.40 -5.48
C GLU A 194 16.09 28.96 -6.86
N LYS A 195 15.95 28.08 -7.84
CA LYS A 195 15.33 28.38 -9.13
C LYS A 195 14.29 27.30 -9.44
N VAL A 196 13.01 27.66 -9.45
CA VAL A 196 11.94 26.82 -10.00
C VAL A 196 12.23 26.64 -11.49
N VAL A 197 12.52 25.41 -11.90
CA VAL A 197 12.86 25.04 -13.29
C VAL A 197 11.60 24.74 -14.08
N LEU A 198 10.67 23.98 -13.49
CA LEU A 198 9.40 23.58 -14.10
C LEU A 198 8.33 23.44 -13.01
N GLU A 199 7.13 23.95 -13.31
CA GLU A 199 5.90 23.70 -12.56
C GLU A 199 5.10 22.60 -13.27
N VAL A 200 4.68 21.57 -12.54
CA VAL A 200 3.77 20.52 -13.00
C VAL A 200 2.41 20.78 -12.34
N PRO A 201 1.33 21.07 -13.08
CA PRO A 201 0.01 21.30 -12.48
C PRO A 201 -0.48 20.11 -11.65
N ASN A 202 -1.19 20.37 -10.56
CA ASN A 202 -1.82 19.36 -9.71
C ASN A 202 -3.21 19.85 -9.27
N ASP A 203 -4.17 18.94 -9.15
CA ASP A 203 -5.41 19.11 -8.41
C ASP A 203 -5.16 18.58 -6.97
N ARG A 204 -5.59 19.30 -5.93
CA ARG A 204 -5.24 19.00 -4.52
C ARG A 204 -6.45 18.62 -3.67
N GLY A 205 -6.19 18.07 -2.48
CA GLY A 205 -7.24 17.65 -1.52
C GLY A 205 -7.92 16.33 -1.88
N GLN A 206 -7.39 15.60 -2.88
CA GLN A 206 -7.63 14.16 -3.03
C GLN A 206 -6.30 13.50 -3.43
N CYS A 207 -6.11 12.28 -2.96
CA CYS A 207 -5.26 11.27 -3.56
C CYS A 207 -5.69 11.02 -5.03
N CYS A 208 -4.84 10.60 -5.97
CA CYS A 208 -3.53 9.94 -5.80
C CYS A 208 -2.54 10.23 -6.95
N HIS A 209 -1.34 9.69 -6.81
CA HIS A 209 -0.25 9.58 -7.80
C HIS A 209 0.45 10.90 -8.10
N VAL A 210 1.52 11.16 -7.33
CA VAL A 210 2.47 12.26 -7.56
C VAL A 210 3.64 11.90 -8.48
N GLY A 211 4.05 10.61 -8.52
CA GLY A 211 5.31 10.19 -9.15
C GLY A 211 6.50 10.93 -8.52
N GLY A 212 7.32 11.60 -9.34
CA GLY A 212 8.21 12.66 -8.88
C GLY A 212 9.69 12.31 -8.77
N ASP A 213 10.14 11.31 -9.51
CA ASP A 213 11.52 10.81 -9.49
C ASP A 213 12.43 11.48 -10.52
N ILE A 214 13.75 11.57 -10.27
CA ILE A 214 14.66 12.44 -11.03
C ILE A 214 16.01 11.74 -11.32
N ASP A 215 16.40 11.64 -12.59
CA ASP A 215 17.76 11.22 -12.99
C ASP A 215 18.21 11.88 -14.32
N PHE A 216 19.48 11.71 -14.70
CA PHE A 216 20.13 12.34 -15.84
C PHE A 216 20.74 11.34 -16.83
N ASP A 217 20.55 11.58 -18.14
CA ASP A 217 21.37 10.91 -19.16
C ASP A 217 22.82 11.44 -19.17
N ALA A 218 23.73 10.73 -19.86
CA ALA A 218 25.13 11.13 -19.98
C ALA A 218 25.37 12.44 -20.77
N ALA A 219 24.35 13.00 -21.43
CA ALA A 219 24.39 14.35 -22.00
C ALA A 219 23.85 15.41 -21.00
N GLY A 220 23.48 15.00 -19.79
CA GLY A 220 22.96 15.79 -18.69
C GLY A 220 21.57 16.37 -18.98
N ASN A 221 20.73 15.69 -19.76
CA ASN A 221 19.29 16.00 -19.79
C ASN A 221 18.65 15.39 -18.55
N LEU A 222 17.87 16.19 -17.83
CA LEU A 222 17.09 15.77 -16.67
C LEU A 222 15.83 15.07 -17.16
N TYR A 223 15.55 13.91 -16.58
CA TYR A 223 14.28 13.21 -16.69
C TYR A 223 13.51 13.40 -15.38
N LEU A 224 12.19 13.56 -15.46
CA LEU A 224 11.29 13.65 -14.31
C LEU A 224 10.08 12.74 -14.54
N THR A 225 9.73 11.88 -13.59
CA THR A 225 8.43 11.19 -13.62
C THR A 225 7.33 12.06 -13.02
N THR A 226 6.11 11.91 -13.53
CA THR A 226 4.92 12.57 -12.97
C THR A 226 3.77 11.58 -12.89
N GLY A 227 3.16 11.46 -11.72
CA GLY A 227 1.93 10.70 -11.52
C GLY A 227 0.73 11.34 -12.23
N ASP A 228 -0.34 10.58 -12.39
CA ASP A 228 -1.52 10.99 -13.15
C ASP A 228 -2.50 11.90 -12.40
N ASP A 229 -2.27 12.16 -11.10
CA ASP A 229 -3.17 12.97 -10.26
C ASP A 229 -4.62 12.47 -10.38
N THR A 230 -4.83 11.16 -10.24
CA THR A 230 -6.17 10.58 -10.44
C THR A 230 -6.54 9.63 -9.30
N ASN A 231 -7.59 10.03 -8.61
CA ASN A 231 -8.28 9.27 -7.60
C ASN A 231 -8.91 8.00 -8.21
N PRO A 232 -8.60 6.79 -7.69
CA PRO A 232 -9.09 5.55 -8.27
C PRO A 232 -10.29 4.97 -7.51
N PHE A 233 -10.64 5.47 -6.32
CA PHE A 233 -11.52 4.76 -5.37
C PHE A 233 -12.95 4.54 -5.91
N GLU A 234 -13.49 5.46 -6.71
CA GLU A 234 -14.82 5.31 -7.33
C GLU A 234 -14.81 4.57 -8.70
N SER A 235 -13.67 3.99 -9.12
CA SER A 235 -13.56 3.24 -10.38
C SER A 235 -13.96 1.75 -10.29
N SER A 236 -14.21 1.23 -9.08
CA SER A 236 -14.22 -0.23 -8.79
C SER A 236 -12.87 -0.92 -9.09
N GLY A 237 -11.76 -0.19 -8.96
CA GLY A 237 -10.38 -0.64 -9.25
C GLY A 237 -10.00 -0.65 -10.74
N TYR A 238 -10.91 -0.34 -11.66
CA TYR A 238 -10.63 -0.29 -13.10
C TYR A 238 -10.14 1.12 -13.53
N SER A 239 -10.09 1.38 -14.83
CA SER A 239 -9.75 2.69 -15.39
C SER A 239 -10.68 3.83 -14.89
N PRO A 240 -10.15 4.89 -14.22
CA PRO A 240 -10.92 6.04 -13.77
C PRO A 240 -11.10 7.07 -14.89
N ILE A 241 -12.28 7.05 -15.53
CA ILE A 241 -12.64 7.89 -16.69
C ILE A 241 -14.01 8.58 -16.50
N ASP A 242 -14.24 9.18 -15.33
CA ASP A 242 -15.54 9.73 -14.95
C ASP A 242 -15.83 11.10 -15.57
N GLU A 243 -16.52 11.08 -16.71
CA GLU A 243 -16.95 12.27 -17.47
C GLU A 243 -18.20 12.98 -16.91
N ARG A 244 -18.71 12.62 -15.73
CA ARG A 244 -19.82 13.36 -15.09
C ARG A 244 -19.39 14.82 -14.84
N THR A 245 -20.14 15.79 -15.37
CA THR A 245 -19.74 17.21 -15.36
C THR A 245 -19.73 17.86 -13.97
N ALA A 246 -20.46 17.30 -13.01
CA ALA A 246 -20.45 17.69 -11.60
C ALA A 246 -19.46 16.87 -10.75
N ARG A 247 -18.61 16.04 -11.36
CA ARG A 247 -17.56 15.27 -10.67
C ARG A 247 -16.26 16.04 -10.63
N ASN A 248 -15.57 15.97 -9.49
CA ASN A 248 -14.20 16.47 -9.33
C ASN A 248 -13.31 15.92 -10.48
N PRO A 249 -12.53 16.77 -11.18
CA PRO A 249 -11.65 16.34 -12.26
C PRO A 249 -10.70 15.19 -11.90
N GLN A 250 -10.33 15.01 -10.63
CA GLN A 250 -9.44 13.94 -10.18
C GLN A 250 -9.99 12.52 -10.37
N PHE A 251 -11.21 12.32 -10.89
CA PHE A 251 -11.75 10.99 -11.23
C PHE A 251 -11.68 10.67 -12.74
N ASP A 252 -10.89 11.45 -13.49
CA ASP A 252 -10.73 11.32 -14.94
C ASP A 252 -9.24 11.41 -15.36
N ALA A 253 -8.58 10.25 -15.50
CA ALA A 253 -7.19 10.13 -15.97
C ALA A 253 -7.01 10.51 -17.46
N GLN A 254 -8.12 10.70 -18.20
CA GLN A 254 -8.06 11.19 -19.58
C GLN A 254 -7.62 12.65 -19.64
N ARG A 255 -7.82 13.42 -18.55
CA ARG A 255 -7.37 14.83 -18.47
C ARG A 255 -5.84 14.95 -18.32
N SER A 256 -5.19 13.92 -17.78
CA SER A 256 -3.78 13.88 -17.39
C SER A 256 -2.99 12.90 -18.26
N SER A 257 -2.94 11.61 -17.92
CA SER A 257 -2.14 10.58 -18.64
C SER A 257 -2.50 10.50 -20.10
N GLY A 258 -3.81 10.41 -20.39
CA GLY A 258 -4.36 10.38 -21.74
C GLY A 258 -4.27 11.71 -22.51
N ASN A 259 -3.77 12.78 -21.90
CA ASN A 259 -3.69 14.11 -22.51
C ASN A 259 -2.27 14.45 -22.96
N THR A 260 -2.09 14.76 -24.25
CA THR A 260 -0.80 15.19 -24.82
C THR A 260 -0.42 16.63 -24.48
N ALA A 261 -1.37 17.45 -24.02
CA ALA A 261 -1.16 18.86 -23.63
C ALA A 261 -0.96 19.03 -22.11
N ASP A 262 -1.06 17.96 -21.32
CA ASP A 262 -0.80 17.95 -19.87
C ASP A 262 0.61 17.39 -19.55
N LEU A 263 1.09 17.62 -18.33
CA LEU A 263 2.40 17.14 -17.85
C LEU A 263 2.29 15.96 -16.87
N ARG A 264 1.10 15.62 -16.37
CA ARG A 264 0.83 14.52 -15.43
C ARG A 264 0.71 13.17 -16.13
N GLY A 265 1.13 12.08 -15.49
CA GLY A 265 1.13 10.73 -16.06
C GLY A 265 2.16 10.54 -17.18
N LYS A 266 3.38 11.06 -16.98
CA LYS A 266 4.44 11.18 -18.00
C LYS A 266 5.81 10.78 -17.46
N VAL A 267 6.74 10.53 -18.39
CA VAL A 267 8.17 10.78 -18.19
C VAL A 267 8.52 12.01 -19.02
N LEU A 268 8.88 13.09 -18.35
CA LEU A 268 9.33 14.35 -18.95
C LEU A 268 10.85 14.31 -19.16
N ARG A 269 11.35 15.01 -20.17
CA ARG A 269 12.79 15.17 -20.42
C ARG A 269 13.11 16.60 -20.85
N ILE A 270 13.96 17.26 -20.08
CA ILE A 270 14.36 18.65 -20.27
C ILE A 270 15.88 18.80 -20.11
N LYS A 271 16.44 19.91 -20.58
CA LYS A 271 17.84 20.28 -20.36
C LYS A 271 17.92 21.53 -19.48
N PRO A 272 18.18 21.39 -18.16
CA PRO A 272 18.33 22.53 -17.26
C PRO A 272 19.44 23.50 -17.70
N THR A 273 19.28 24.78 -17.40
CA THR A 273 20.24 25.85 -17.72
C THR A 273 20.90 26.41 -16.46
N PRO A 274 22.15 26.89 -16.54
CA PRO A 274 22.84 27.51 -15.40
C PRO A 274 22.09 28.70 -14.80
N THR A 275 21.29 29.42 -15.60
CA THR A 275 20.48 30.57 -15.17
C THR A 275 19.19 30.19 -14.43
N GLY A 276 18.80 28.91 -14.40
CA GLY A 276 17.67 28.42 -13.59
C GLY A 276 16.36 28.17 -14.33
N GLY A 277 16.38 28.06 -15.67
CA GLY A 277 15.26 27.53 -16.46
C GLY A 277 15.68 26.24 -17.18
N TYR A 278 15.00 25.88 -18.26
CA TYR A 278 15.38 24.74 -19.11
C TYR A 278 15.25 25.06 -20.60
N THR A 279 15.75 24.13 -21.43
CA THR A 279 15.44 24.00 -22.85
C THR A 279 14.93 22.60 -23.13
N VAL A 280 14.18 22.39 -24.21
CA VAL A 280 13.71 21.05 -24.59
C VAL A 280 14.74 20.40 -25.53
N PRO A 281 15.29 19.21 -25.20
CA PRO A 281 16.21 18.51 -26.08
C PRO A 281 15.49 17.89 -27.29
N PRO A 282 16.19 17.69 -28.43
CA PRO A 282 15.63 16.95 -29.55
C PRO A 282 15.43 15.48 -29.20
N GLY A 283 14.43 14.84 -29.83
CA GLY A 283 14.12 13.43 -29.62
C GLY A 283 13.16 13.14 -28.46
N ASN A 284 12.38 14.13 -28.03
CA ASN A 284 11.15 13.93 -27.24
C ASN A 284 9.98 13.47 -28.14
N LEU A 285 8.86 13.06 -27.55
CA LEU A 285 7.70 12.50 -28.26
C LEU A 285 7.04 13.49 -29.21
N PHE A 286 7.02 14.78 -28.82
CA PHE A 286 6.47 15.87 -29.61
C PHE A 286 7.52 16.95 -29.87
N ALA A 287 7.54 17.49 -31.08
CA ALA A 287 8.49 18.54 -31.43
C ALA A 287 8.05 19.90 -30.84
N PRO A 288 8.99 20.78 -30.44
CA PRO A 288 8.66 22.15 -30.04
C PRO A 288 7.81 22.87 -31.09
N GLY A 289 6.62 23.34 -30.68
CA GLY A 289 5.64 23.99 -31.56
C GLY A 289 4.57 23.07 -32.17
N THR A 290 4.59 21.76 -31.91
CA THR A 290 3.49 20.87 -32.29
C THR A 290 2.21 21.23 -31.53
N ALA A 291 1.14 21.59 -32.25
CA ALA A 291 -0.10 22.07 -31.67
C ALA A 291 -0.82 21.01 -30.81
N ARG A 292 -1.44 21.43 -29.70
CA ARG A 292 -2.09 20.57 -28.69
C ARG A 292 -1.14 19.52 -28.06
N THR A 293 0.15 19.81 -27.95
CA THR A 293 1.12 18.92 -27.30
C THR A 293 2.11 19.66 -26.40
N ARG A 294 2.67 18.97 -25.39
CA ARG A 294 3.79 19.41 -24.57
C ARG A 294 5.10 18.79 -25.09
N PRO A 295 6.04 19.59 -25.63
CA PRO A 295 7.31 19.07 -26.15
C PRO A 295 8.25 18.55 -25.04
N GLU A 296 7.96 18.83 -23.77
CA GLU A 296 8.66 18.28 -22.60
C GLU A 296 8.44 16.75 -22.43
N ILE A 297 7.39 16.19 -23.02
CA ILE A 297 7.05 14.76 -22.91
C ILE A 297 8.08 13.90 -23.67
N TYR A 298 8.79 13.04 -22.95
CA TYR A 298 9.57 11.95 -23.55
C TYR A 298 8.72 10.68 -23.71
N ALA A 299 7.98 10.30 -22.68
CA ALA A 299 6.97 9.24 -22.73
C ALA A 299 5.70 9.64 -21.97
N MET A 300 4.56 9.05 -22.33
CA MET A 300 3.25 9.34 -21.76
C MET A 300 2.41 8.08 -21.55
N GLY A 301 1.33 8.20 -20.79
CA GLY A 301 0.36 7.12 -20.62
C GLY A 301 0.77 6.14 -19.55
N PHE A 302 1.17 6.68 -18.39
CA PHE A 302 1.46 5.97 -17.14
C PHE A 302 0.45 6.39 -16.06
N ARG A 303 0.21 5.57 -15.03
CA ARG A 303 -0.66 5.92 -13.89
C ARG A 303 0.16 6.58 -12.78
N ASN A 304 1.12 5.83 -12.25
CA ASN A 304 2.00 6.24 -11.17
C ASN A 304 3.44 5.75 -11.45
N PRO A 305 4.16 6.42 -12.37
CA PRO A 305 5.55 6.12 -12.69
C PRO A 305 6.44 6.52 -11.51
N PHE A 306 6.49 5.72 -10.45
CA PHE A 306 6.92 6.18 -9.13
C PHE A 306 8.44 6.22 -8.94
N ARG A 307 9.18 5.28 -9.54
CA ARG A 307 10.66 5.23 -9.52
C ARG A 307 11.22 4.84 -10.90
N MET A 308 12.29 5.51 -11.33
CA MET A 308 12.99 5.24 -12.59
C MET A 308 14.51 5.44 -12.48
N SER A 309 15.25 4.82 -13.39
CA SER A 309 16.67 5.11 -13.63
C SER A 309 16.94 5.38 -15.11
N VAL A 310 17.94 6.19 -15.42
CA VAL A 310 18.49 6.36 -16.76
C VAL A 310 19.82 5.61 -16.83
N ASP A 311 19.86 4.52 -17.60
CA ASP A 311 21.10 3.79 -17.89
C ASP A 311 22.02 4.68 -18.73
N LYS A 312 22.91 5.40 -18.04
CA LYS A 312 23.80 6.44 -18.60
C LYS A 312 24.68 5.92 -19.75
N ALA A 313 24.90 4.61 -19.86
CA ALA A 313 25.64 3.99 -20.96
C ALA A 313 24.80 3.83 -22.26
N THR A 314 23.47 3.82 -22.19
CA THR A 314 22.59 3.62 -23.37
C THR A 314 21.53 4.69 -23.58
N GLY A 315 21.21 5.50 -22.56
CA GLY A 315 20.07 6.42 -22.57
C GLY A 315 18.70 5.74 -22.45
N THR A 316 18.66 4.45 -22.10
CA THR A 316 17.41 3.73 -21.80
C THR A 316 16.90 4.15 -20.43
N VAL A 317 15.63 4.55 -20.32
CA VAL A 317 14.98 4.71 -19.01
C VAL A 317 14.37 3.38 -18.60
N TYR A 318 14.61 2.93 -17.37
CA TYR A 318 13.90 1.82 -16.73
C TYR A 318 12.97 2.38 -15.67
N LEU A 319 11.73 1.90 -15.61
CA LEU A 319 10.64 2.54 -14.87
C LEU A 319 9.76 1.49 -14.19
N GLY A 320 9.34 1.72 -12.94
CA GLY A 320 8.19 1.05 -12.34
C GLY A 320 6.94 1.91 -12.48
N ASP A 321 5.85 1.34 -13.00
CA ASP A 321 4.53 1.98 -13.07
C ASP A 321 3.46 1.07 -12.45
N TYR A 322 2.63 1.63 -11.58
CA TYR A 322 1.48 0.92 -11.02
C TYR A 322 0.34 0.92 -12.06
N GLY A 323 -0.50 -0.12 -12.12
CA GLY A 323 -1.64 -0.20 -13.03
C GLY A 323 -2.97 -0.21 -12.25
N PRO A 324 -4.05 -0.87 -12.69
CA PRO A 324 -5.33 -0.93 -11.95
C PRO A 324 -5.24 -1.68 -10.62
N ASP A 325 -6.23 -1.47 -9.74
CA ASP A 325 -6.40 -2.17 -8.45
C ASP A 325 -7.54 -3.21 -8.49
N ALA A 326 -8.17 -3.45 -9.65
CA ALA A 326 -9.32 -4.33 -9.81
C ALA A 326 -9.02 -5.80 -9.40
N GLY A 327 -9.84 -6.37 -8.51
CA GLY A 327 -9.66 -7.74 -7.98
C GLY A 327 -9.80 -8.90 -8.99
N GLY A 328 -10.05 -8.60 -10.27
CA GLY A 328 -10.11 -9.57 -11.36
C GLY A 328 -10.56 -8.89 -12.65
N ALA A 329 -10.45 -9.60 -13.78
CA ALA A 329 -10.86 -9.08 -15.08
C ALA A 329 -12.37 -9.20 -15.31
N ASP A 330 -12.97 -8.14 -15.86
CA ASP A 330 -14.36 -8.13 -16.36
C ASP A 330 -14.38 -7.80 -17.85
N THR A 331 -15.03 -8.67 -18.63
CA THR A 331 -15.30 -8.47 -20.06
C THR A 331 -16.00 -7.15 -20.39
N ALA A 332 -16.73 -6.55 -19.45
CA ALA A 332 -17.40 -5.26 -19.60
C ALA A 332 -16.61 -4.06 -19.07
N ARG A 333 -15.50 -4.25 -18.33
CA ARG A 333 -14.67 -3.14 -17.79
C ARG A 333 -13.24 -3.15 -18.32
N GLY A 334 -12.50 -4.25 -18.15
CA GLY A 334 -11.06 -4.33 -18.45
C GLY A 334 -10.35 -5.55 -17.82
N PRO A 335 -9.01 -5.58 -17.82
CA PRO A 335 -8.23 -6.54 -17.03
C PRO A 335 -8.41 -6.35 -15.52
N GLY A 336 -7.89 -7.29 -14.74
CA GLY A 336 -7.69 -7.11 -13.30
C GLY A 336 -6.41 -6.35 -12.98
N GLY A 337 -6.01 -6.39 -11.71
CA GLY A 337 -4.74 -5.86 -11.21
C GLY A 337 -3.54 -6.36 -12.01
N GLN A 338 -2.79 -5.42 -12.58
CA GLN A 338 -1.47 -5.70 -13.14
C GLN A 338 -0.60 -4.44 -13.12
N VAL A 339 0.69 -4.64 -12.93
CA VAL A 339 1.71 -3.60 -12.76
C VAL A 339 2.91 -3.87 -13.66
N GLU A 340 3.70 -2.83 -13.95
CA GLU A 340 4.66 -2.85 -15.06
C GLU A 340 6.07 -2.38 -14.64
N PHE A 341 7.08 -3.15 -15.04
CA PHE A 341 8.42 -2.61 -15.30
C PHE A 341 8.53 -2.29 -16.79
N ASN A 342 8.83 -1.03 -17.09
CA ASN A 342 8.90 -0.46 -18.43
C ASN A 342 10.34 -0.13 -18.82
N ARG A 343 10.69 -0.36 -20.10
CA ARG A 343 12.03 -0.17 -20.66
C ARG A 343 12.01 0.76 -21.86
N ILE A 344 12.10 2.06 -21.60
CA ILE A 344 11.85 3.16 -22.52
C ILE A 344 13.12 3.49 -23.32
N THR A 345 13.35 2.71 -24.37
CA THR A 345 14.48 2.88 -25.33
C THR A 345 14.25 3.98 -26.37
N ARG A 346 13.05 4.57 -26.42
CA ARG A 346 12.64 5.65 -27.33
C ARG A 346 11.36 6.32 -26.81
N PRO A 347 10.98 7.51 -27.31
CA PRO A 347 9.67 8.09 -27.04
C PRO A 347 8.49 7.17 -27.39
N GLY A 348 7.40 7.29 -26.65
CA GLY A 348 6.16 6.56 -26.89
C GLY A 348 5.01 6.92 -25.95
N ASN A 349 3.82 6.44 -26.30
CA ASN A 349 2.68 6.29 -25.40
C ASN A 349 2.70 4.86 -24.83
N TYR A 350 2.41 4.68 -23.55
CA TYR A 350 2.45 3.40 -22.83
C TYR A 350 1.06 2.89 -22.44
N GLY A 351 0.02 3.70 -22.62
CA GLY A 351 -1.36 3.22 -22.79
C GLY A 351 -2.38 3.71 -21.77
N TRP A 352 -1.98 4.00 -20.52
CA TRP A 352 -2.92 4.41 -19.47
C TRP A 352 -3.60 5.75 -19.83
N PRO A 353 -4.94 5.90 -19.65
CA PRO A 353 -5.86 5.00 -18.94
C PRO A 353 -6.60 3.96 -19.82
N TYR A 354 -6.18 3.75 -21.08
CA TYR A 354 -6.93 2.98 -22.07
C TYR A 354 -6.41 1.55 -22.30
N CYS A 355 -5.10 1.35 -22.11
CA CYS A 355 -4.35 0.14 -22.44
C CYS A 355 -3.27 -0.11 -21.37
N THR A 356 -2.88 -1.36 -21.18
CA THR A 356 -1.83 -1.78 -20.22
C THR A 356 -1.27 -3.16 -20.62
N GLY A 357 -0.13 -3.54 -20.05
CA GLY A 357 0.48 -4.86 -20.21
C GLY A 357 0.98 -5.09 -21.63
N THR A 358 0.64 -6.23 -22.23
CA THR A 358 1.05 -6.53 -23.60
C THR A 358 0.13 -5.94 -24.69
N ASN A 359 -0.78 -5.03 -24.32
CA ASN A 359 -1.77 -4.38 -25.21
C ASN A 359 -2.61 -5.38 -26.02
N THR A 360 -2.86 -6.58 -25.48
CA THR A 360 -3.83 -7.51 -26.06
C THR A 360 -5.26 -7.08 -25.73
N ALA A 361 -6.23 -7.52 -26.52
CA ALA A 361 -7.64 -7.15 -26.33
C ALA A 361 -8.24 -7.52 -24.96
N ALA A 362 -7.62 -8.46 -24.22
CA ALA A 362 -8.00 -8.79 -22.85
C ALA A 362 -7.52 -7.71 -21.83
N GLU A 363 -6.36 -7.11 -22.10
CA GLU A 363 -5.68 -6.09 -21.28
C GLU A 363 -6.11 -4.65 -21.65
N THR A 364 -7.05 -4.51 -22.58
CA THR A 364 -7.62 -3.23 -23.01
C THR A 364 -8.91 -2.92 -22.23
N TYR A 365 -9.08 -1.67 -21.78
CA TYR A 365 -10.33 -1.24 -21.14
C TYR A 365 -11.46 -1.06 -22.15
N ASN A 366 -12.69 -1.19 -21.65
CA ASN A 366 -13.88 -0.68 -22.30
C ASN A 366 -14.02 0.83 -21.98
N GLU A 367 -14.54 1.60 -22.93
CA GLU A 367 -15.21 2.87 -22.64
C GLU A 367 -16.36 2.61 -21.64
N TYR A 368 -16.57 3.47 -20.65
CA TYR A 368 -17.53 3.21 -19.56
C TYR A 368 -18.27 4.48 -19.13
N THR A 369 -19.61 4.42 -19.15
CA THR A 369 -20.44 5.51 -18.65
C THR A 369 -20.55 5.43 -17.13
N PHE A 370 -19.98 6.39 -16.40
CA PHE A 370 -20.05 6.43 -14.94
C PHE A 370 -21.44 6.89 -14.42
N PRO A 371 -21.92 6.37 -13.26
CA PRO A 371 -21.21 5.48 -12.34
C PRO A 371 -21.43 3.98 -12.60
N SER A 372 -22.47 3.59 -13.34
CA SER A 372 -23.01 2.22 -13.35
C SER A 372 -23.14 1.58 -14.75
N GLY A 373 -22.57 2.22 -15.77
CA GLY A 373 -22.62 1.79 -17.17
C GLY A 373 -23.67 2.56 -18.00
N PRO A 374 -23.91 2.15 -19.25
CA PRO A 374 -23.36 0.96 -19.91
C PRO A 374 -21.88 1.10 -20.30
N SER A 375 -21.26 -0.04 -20.62
CA SER A 375 -19.95 -0.10 -21.25
C SER A 375 -20.05 0.04 -22.77
N GLY A 376 -19.14 0.82 -23.36
CA GLY A 376 -18.93 0.96 -24.80
C GLY A 376 -17.96 -0.07 -25.36
N ALA A 377 -17.31 0.28 -26.47
CA ALA A 377 -16.31 -0.56 -27.13
C ALA A 377 -14.98 -0.59 -26.34
N ARG A 378 -14.08 -1.53 -26.68
CA ARG A 378 -12.69 -1.48 -26.21
C ARG A 378 -11.87 -0.50 -27.06
N TYR A 379 -10.96 0.22 -26.43
CA TYR A 379 -10.10 1.21 -27.09
C TYR A 379 -9.14 0.57 -28.12
N ASP A 380 -8.73 1.33 -29.15
CA ASP A 380 -7.76 0.82 -30.13
C ASP A 380 -6.31 1.15 -29.73
N CYS A 381 -5.70 0.25 -28.94
CA CYS A 381 -4.31 0.39 -28.52
C CYS A 381 -3.31 0.43 -29.68
N ALA A 382 -3.62 -0.19 -30.82
CA ALA A 382 -2.70 -0.36 -31.95
C ALA A 382 -2.83 0.76 -33.00
N GLY A 383 -4.04 1.26 -33.24
CA GLY A 383 -4.31 2.44 -34.06
C GLY A 383 -4.06 3.76 -33.33
N GLY A 384 -4.11 3.75 -31.99
CA GLY A 384 -4.02 4.92 -31.13
C GLY A 384 -5.35 5.18 -30.42
N PRO A 385 -5.41 5.06 -29.07
CA PRO A 385 -6.68 5.22 -28.36
C PRO A 385 -7.23 6.64 -28.53
N VAL A 386 -8.56 6.74 -28.54
CA VAL A 386 -9.28 8.01 -28.66
C VAL A 386 -9.57 8.55 -27.27
N ASN A 387 -9.17 9.80 -27.04
CA ASN A 387 -9.51 10.56 -25.84
C ASN A 387 -10.63 11.54 -26.18
N ASN A 388 -11.86 11.13 -25.86
CA ASN A 388 -13.10 11.86 -26.10
C ASN A 388 -13.57 12.73 -24.93
N SER A 389 -12.93 12.66 -23.76
CA SER A 389 -13.30 13.48 -22.59
C SER A 389 -13.38 14.96 -22.92
N PHE A 390 -14.44 15.62 -22.43
CA PHE A 390 -14.58 17.08 -22.52
C PHE A 390 -13.46 17.83 -21.79
N ARG A 391 -12.69 17.15 -20.92
CA ARG A 391 -11.50 17.68 -20.23
C ARG A 391 -10.22 17.59 -21.09
N ASN A 392 -10.23 16.94 -22.26
CA ASN A 392 -9.06 16.76 -23.13
C ASN A 392 -8.66 18.03 -23.91
N THR A 393 -7.57 18.66 -23.50
CA THR A 393 -6.97 19.80 -24.22
C THR A 393 -6.01 19.36 -25.33
N GLY A 394 -5.47 18.14 -25.28
CA GLY A 394 -4.50 17.54 -26.19
C GLY A 394 -5.07 16.94 -27.47
N LEU A 395 -4.36 16.00 -28.08
CA LEU A 395 -4.82 15.29 -29.28
C LEU A 395 -6.01 14.38 -28.96
N THR A 396 -6.97 14.31 -29.88
CA THR A 396 -8.16 13.44 -29.74
C THR A 396 -7.83 11.97 -30.06
N THR A 397 -6.82 11.72 -30.90
CA THR A 397 -6.27 10.37 -31.13
C THR A 397 -4.82 10.39 -30.66
N LEU A 398 -4.48 9.49 -29.75
CA LEU A 398 -3.15 9.40 -29.16
C LEU A 398 -2.18 8.60 -30.05
N PRO A 399 -0.86 8.70 -29.84
CA PRO A 399 0.08 7.74 -30.40
C PRO A 399 -0.29 6.30 -29.96
N ALA A 400 -0.06 5.33 -30.84
CA ALA A 400 -0.27 3.90 -30.53
C ALA A 400 0.52 3.49 -29.28
N ALA A 401 -0.09 2.63 -28.45
CA ALA A 401 0.46 2.20 -27.19
C ALA A 401 1.60 1.17 -27.39
N ALA A 402 2.76 1.44 -26.79
CA ALA A 402 3.83 0.48 -26.63
C ALA A 402 3.47 -0.54 -25.54
N PRO A 403 3.79 -1.84 -25.70
CA PRO A 403 3.57 -2.83 -24.65
C PRO A 403 4.64 -2.71 -23.55
N ALA A 404 4.25 -3.12 -22.34
CA ALA A 404 5.11 -3.28 -21.18
C ALA A 404 6.32 -4.18 -21.48
N TRP A 405 7.45 -3.93 -20.82
CA TRP A 405 8.63 -4.80 -20.92
C TRP A 405 8.50 -6.05 -20.04
N ILE A 406 8.03 -5.87 -18.81
CA ILE A 406 7.65 -6.95 -17.89
C ILE A 406 6.39 -6.50 -17.16
N LYS A 407 5.27 -7.22 -17.35
CA LYS A 407 4.08 -7.05 -16.51
C LYS A 407 4.00 -8.15 -15.44
N TYR A 408 3.38 -7.88 -14.30
CA TYR A 408 3.03 -8.87 -13.29
C TYR A 408 1.79 -8.45 -12.50
N GLY A 409 1.34 -9.30 -11.57
CA GLY A 409 0.01 -9.25 -10.96
C GLY A 409 -0.84 -10.37 -11.54
N ASP A 410 -1.61 -10.04 -12.57
CA ASP A 410 -2.41 -10.98 -13.36
C ASP A 410 -1.58 -12.06 -14.13
N ALA A 411 -2.29 -12.85 -14.94
CA ALA A 411 -1.72 -13.86 -15.83
C ALA A 411 -0.63 -13.28 -16.78
N GLY A 412 0.55 -13.89 -16.76
CA GLY A 412 1.75 -13.45 -17.49
C GLY A 412 2.93 -13.09 -16.59
N SER A 413 2.69 -12.91 -15.29
CA SER A 413 3.70 -12.67 -14.24
C SER A 413 4.92 -13.60 -14.33
N PRO A 414 6.16 -13.07 -14.16
CA PRO A 414 7.35 -13.90 -13.97
C PRO A 414 7.20 -14.82 -12.76
N PRO A 415 7.41 -16.16 -12.89
CA PRO A 415 7.37 -17.05 -11.73
C PRO A 415 8.46 -16.70 -10.71
N GLU A 416 9.55 -16.06 -11.15
CA GLU A 416 10.63 -15.59 -10.29
C GLU A 416 10.23 -14.41 -9.38
N PHE A 417 9.15 -13.69 -9.69
CA PHE A 417 8.58 -12.63 -8.83
C PHE A 417 7.64 -13.18 -7.74
N GLY A 418 7.25 -14.46 -7.84
CA GLY A 418 6.27 -15.10 -6.95
C GLY A 418 4.85 -14.52 -7.09
N SER A 419 4.05 -14.68 -6.04
CA SER A 419 2.82 -13.93 -5.78
C SER A 419 3.05 -12.94 -4.63
N GLY A 420 2.15 -11.98 -4.45
CA GLY A 420 2.25 -10.94 -3.42
C GLY A 420 1.81 -9.58 -3.99
N SER A 421 2.32 -8.51 -3.39
CA SER A 421 1.95 -7.11 -3.71
C SER A 421 2.13 -6.73 -5.18
N GLU A 422 1.50 -5.65 -5.61
CA GLU A 422 1.65 -5.09 -6.95
C GLU A 422 2.21 -3.68 -6.82
N SER A 423 3.52 -3.59 -6.55
CA SER A 423 4.19 -2.33 -6.20
C SER A 423 5.63 -2.25 -6.75
N PRO A 424 5.78 -2.01 -8.07
CA PRO A 424 7.08 -1.97 -8.74
C PRO A 424 7.86 -0.69 -8.41
N MET A 425 9.10 -0.85 -7.98
CA MET A 425 9.97 0.24 -7.53
C MET A 425 11.20 0.36 -8.42
N GLY A 426 10.99 0.83 -9.66
CA GLY A 426 12.06 1.21 -10.58
C GLY A 426 13.22 0.21 -10.59
N GLY A 427 14.40 0.69 -10.18
CA GLY A 427 15.61 -0.11 -10.03
C GLY A 427 16.73 0.35 -10.95
N GLU A 428 17.93 -0.17 -10.73
CA GLU A 428 19.16 0.36 -11.33
C GLU A 428 19.85 -0.58 -12.33
N VAL A 429 20.60 -0.03 -13.28
CA VAL A 429 21.43 -0.84 -14.20
C VAL A 429 22.89 -0.84 -13.74
N TYR A 430 23.38 -1.97 -13.25
CA TYR A 430 24.78 -2.06 -12.86
C TYR A 430 25.69 -1.94 -14.09
N ARG A 431 26.73 -1.11 -13.97
CA ARG A 431 27.78 -0.93 -14.98
C ARG A 431 29.15 -1.21 -14.39
N PHE A 432 29.81 -2.25 -14.90
CA PHE A 432 31.13 -2.64 -14.40
C PHE A 432 32.23 -1.78 -15.02
N ASP A 433 32.77 -0.86 -14.23
CA ASP A 433 34.03 -0.19 -14.55
C ASP A 433 35.22 -1.07 -14.13
N PRO A 434 36.09 -1.54 -15.06
CA PRO A 434 37.30 -2.27 -14.70
C PRO A 434 38.33 -1.42 -13.94
N ASP A 435 38.46 -0.14 -14.28
CA ASP A 435 39.48 0.79 -13.79
C ASP A 435 39.13 1.38 -12.41
N LEU A 436 37.86 1.34 -12.00
CA LEU A 436 37.41 1.73 -10.66
C LEU A 436 38.12 0.93 -9.57
N VAL A 437 38.98 1.61 -8.80
CA VAL A 437 39.69 1.01 -7.64
C VAL A 437 38.77 1.00 -6.42
N SER A 438 37.87 0.02 -6.38
CA SER A 438 37.01 -0.28 -5.24
C SER A 438 37.12 -1.75 -4.85
N ALA A 439 37.14 -2.01 -3.54
CA ALA A 439 37.10 -3.36 -2.98
C ALA A 439 35.68 -3.91 -2.81
N VAL A 440 34.66 -3.05 -2.94
CA VAL A 440 33.24 -3.36 -2.67
C VAL A 440 32.37 -3.40 -3.94
N LYS A 441 32.95 -3.10 -5.12
CA LYS A 441 32.22 -3.06 -6.39
C LYS A 441 31.75 -4.45 -6.82
N PHE A 442 30.55 -4.51 -7.39
CA PHE A 442 29.95 -5.77 -7.86
C PHE A 442 30.78 -6.42 -8.99
N PRO A 443 30.69 -7.75 -9.18
CA PRO A 443 31.50 -8.46 -10.16
C PRO A 443 31.04 -8.21 -11.61
N ALA A 444 31.97 -8.31 -12.56
CA ALA A 444 31.73 -8.11 -13.99
C ALA A 444 30.70 -9.08 -14.62
N SER A 445 30.31 -10.17 -13.93
CA SER A 445 29.22 -11.07 -14.33
C SER A 445 27.83 -10.43 -14.26
N LEU A 446 27.71 -9.27 -13.59
CA LEU A 446 26.47 -8.52 -13.43
C LEU A 446 26.39 -7.24 -14.28
N ASP A 447 27.39 -6.97 -15.15
CA ASP A 447 27.36 -5.81 -16.03
C ASP A 447 26.14 -5.80 -16.95
N GLY A 448 25.46 -4.66 -17.04
CA GLY A 448 24.25 -4.47 -17.83
C GLY A 448 23.00 -5.17 -17.30
N ARG A 449 23.03 -5.73 -16.09
CA ARG A 449 21.83 -6.26 -15.42
C ARG A 449 21.05 -5.14 -14.73
N PHE A 450 19.73 -5.28 -14.75
CA PHE A 450 18.78 -4.39 -14.12
C PHE A 450 18.35 -4.95 -12.75
N PHE A 451 18.53 -4.18 -11.68
CA PHE A 451 18.22 -4.55 -10.30
C PHE A 451 16.85 -3.99 -9.95
N ALA A 452 15.81 -4.67 -10.44
CA ALA A 452 14.42 -4.32 -10.15
C ALA A 452 14.15 -4.46 -8.65
N ALA A 453 13.48 -3.46 -8.05
CA ALA A 453 13.03 -3.53 -6.66
C ALA A 453 11.50 -3.57 -6.56
N GLU A 454 11.00 -4.12 -5.45
CA GLU A 454 9.56 -4.27 -5.19
C GLU A 454 9.26 -3.96 -3.72
N TYR A 455 8.32 -3.04 -3.51
CA TYR A 455 8.01 -2.45 -2.22
C TYR A 455 7.33 -3.47 -1.28
N GLY A 456 6.11 -3.90 -1.64
CA GLY A 456 5.27 -4.71 -0.75
C GLY A 456 5.70 -6.18 -0.66
N ARG A 457 6.31 -6.73 -1.73
CA ARG A 457 6.98 -8.05 -1.72
C ARG A 457 8.39 -8.00 -1.13
N ARG A 458 8.93 -6.81 -0.86
CA ARG A 458 10.19 -6.57 -0.13
C ARG A 458 11.38 -7.32 -0.74
N TRP A 459 11.61 -7.13 -2.04
CA TRP A 459 12.75 -7.76 -2.72
C TRP A 459 13.49 -6.83 -3.68
N ILE A 460 14.72 -7.22 -3.98
CA ILE A 460 15.50 -6.76 -5.13
C ILE A 460 15.82 -8.00 -5.96
N LYS A 461 15.70 -7.93 -7.29
CA LYS A 461 15.98 -9.04 -8.22
C LYS A 461 16.78 -8.55 -9.42
N SER A 462 17.85 -9.27 -9.75
CA SER A 462 18.69 -9.01 -10.92
C SER A 462 18.04 -9.61 -12.15
N VAL A 463 17.72 -8.78 -13.13
CA VAL A 463 17.17 -9.14 -14.45
C VAL A 463 18.27 -8.98 -15.51
N GLU A 464 18.62 -10.08 -16.18
CA GLU A 464 19.44 -10.04 -17.39
C GLU A 464 18.69 -9.28 -18.51
N VAL A 465 19.34 -8.34 -19.18
CA VAL A 465 18.81 -7.71 -20.39
C VAL A 465 19.48 -8.36 -21.60
N LYS A 466 18.72 -9.12 -22.40
CA LYS A 466 19.27 -9.77 -23.59
C LYS A 466 19.60 -8.76 -24.69
N ALA A 467 20.42 -9.18 -25.67
CA ALA A 467 20.82 -8.36 -26.81
C ALA A 467 19.65 -7.93 -27.75
N ASP A 468 18.50 -8.61 -27.68
CA ASP A 468 17.25 -8.19 -28.36
C ASP A 468 16.39 -7.24 -27.52
N GLY A 469 16.82 -6.92 -26.30
CA GLY A 469 16.10 -6.10 -25.33
C GLY A 469 15.07 -6.85 -24.49
N SER A 470 14.88 -8.17 -24.67
CA SER A 470 13.96 -8.98 -23.84
C SER A 470 14.56 -9.29 -22.46
N ARG A 471 13.71 -9.53 -21.44
CA ARG A 471 14.19 -10.05 -20.15
C ARG A 471 14.82 -11.43 -20.30
N GLY A 472 15.95 -11.65 -19.66
CA GLY A 472 16.66 -12.93 -19.60
C GLY A 472 16.35 -13.68 -18.31
N VAL A 473 17.37 -14.27 -17.70
CA VAL A 473 17.29 -14.85 -16.34
C VAL A 473 16.93 -13.76 -15.32
N ILE A 474 16.10 -14.12 -14.35
CA ILE A 474 15.89 -13.34 -13.12
C ILE A 474 16.51 -14.12 -11.96
N GLU A 475 17.33 -13.46 -11.15
CA GLU A 475 17.95 -14.03 -9.95
C GLU A 475 17.61 -13.17 -8.72
N ASP A 476 17.45 -13.82 -7.57
CA ASP A 476 17.28 -13.14 -6.28
C ASP A 476 18.54 -12.37 -5.90
N PHE A 477 18.38 -11.12 -5.46
CA PHE A 477 19.43 -10.38 -4.77
C PHE A 477 19.26 -10.54 -3.25
N PRO A 478 20.35 -10.66 -2.46
CA PRO A 478 20.27 -10.94 -1.02
C PRO A 478 19.88 -9.72 -0.16
N TRP A 479 18.72 -9.13 -0.47
CA TRP A 479 18.06 -8.12 0.34
C TRP A 479 17.43 -8.73 1.58
N THR A 480 17.60 -8.09 2.74
CA THR A 480 16.98 -8.50 4.02
C THR A 480 16.41 -7.32 4.83
N GLY A 481 16.29 -6.13 4.23
CA GLY A 481 15.53 -5.02 4.79
C GLY A 481 14.02 -5.22 4.59
N THR A 482 13.27 -4.13 4.59
CA THR A 482 11.81 -4.17 4.35
C THR A 482 11.42 -3.59 3.00
N GLN A 483 10.58 -2.55 2.98
CA GLN A 483 9.95 -2.02 1.78
C GLN A 483 10.94 -1.09 1.06
N VAL A 484 11.49 -1.54 -0.08
CA VAL A 484 12.46 -0.76 -0.84
C VAL A 484 11.77 0.46 -1.44
N MET A 485 12.28 1.66 -1.15
CA MET A 485 11.72 2.93 -1.61
C MET A 485 12.49 3.52 -2.79
N ASP A 486 13.82 3.42 -2.77
CA ASP A 486 14.69 4.01 -3.79
C ASP A 486 16.07 3.30 -3.83
N THR A 487 16.78 3.36 -4.95
CA THR A 487 18.08 2.69 -5.18
C THR A 487 18.98 3.45 -6.15
N ASP A 488 20.30 3.50 -5.87
CA ASP A 488 21.31 4.13 -6.74
C ASP A 488 22.63 3.32 -6.70
N PHE A 489 23.44 3.33 -7.75
CA PHE A 489 24.81 2.76 -7.72
C PHE A 489 25.85 3.85 -7.43
N GLY A 490 26.43 3.79 -6.24
CA GLY A 490 27.43 4.77 -5.81
C GLY A 490 28.73 4.72 -6.61
N PRO A 491 29.59 5.77 -6.52
CA PRO A 491 30.84 5.86 -7.27
C PRO A 491 31.93 4.86 -6.82
N ASP A 492 31.67 4.05 -5.78
CA ASP A 492 32.47 2.87 -5.42
C ASP A 492 31.89 1.54 -5.95
N GLY A 493 30.83 1.58 -6.75
CA GLY A 493 30.22 0.41 -7.39
C GLY A 493 29.39 -0.48 -6.46
N ALA A 494 29.04 0.03 -5.27
CA ALA A 494 28.11 -0.58 -4.33
C ALA A 494 26.67 -0.08 -4.57
N LEU A 495 25.67 -0.92 -4.30
CA LEU A 495 24.26 -0.57 -4.44
C LEU A 495 23.75 0.12 -3.17
N TYR A 496 23.32 1.36 -3.26
CA TYR A 496 22.66 2.07 -2.16
C TYR A 496 21.15 1.80 -2.21
N VAL A 497 20.53 1.61 -1.04
CA VAL A 497 19.11 1.25 -0.91
C VAL A 497 18.47 2.04 0.22
N LEU A 498 17.38 2.75 -0.10
CA LEU A 498 16.50 3.42 0.87
C LEU A 498 15.38 2.46 1.28
N ASP A 499 15.25 2.19 2.58
CA ASP A 499 14.26 1.28 3.16
C ASP A 499 13.20 2.10 3.91
N TYR A 500 11.94 2.02 3.45
CA TYR A 500 10.80 2.71 4.06
C TYR A 500 10.40 2.15 5.43
N GLY A 501 11.02 1.07 5.89
CA GLY A 501 10.59 0.37 7.10
C GLY A 501 9.20 -0.27 6.91
N SER A 502 8.57 -0.66 8.01
CA SER A 502 7.18 -1.15 8.07
C SER A 502 6.25 -0.18 8.80
N GLY A 503 6.60 1.12 8.80
CA GLY A 503 5.95 2.12 9.65
C GLY A 503 6.12 1.86 11.16
N SER A 504 7.13 1.06 11.55
CA SER A 504 7.42 0.65 12.94
C SER A 504 8.63 1.39 13.52
N GLY A 505 9.00 2.54 12.94
CA GLY A 505 10.20 3.29 13.31
C GLY A 505 11.51 2.64 12.85
N ASN A 506 11.43 1.77 11.84
CA ASN A 506 12.50 0.92 11.33
C ASN A 506 12.98 1.28 9.90
N GLN A 507 12.72 2.51 9.46
CA GLN A 507 13.26 3.06 8.22
C GLN A 507 14.79 3.03 8.22
N ALA A 508 15.46 2.92 7.07
CA ALA A 508 16.91 2.89 7.01
C ALA A 508 17.49 3.37 5.67
N LEU A 509 18.79 3.66 5.68
CA LEU A 509 19.62 3.74 4.50
C LEU A 509 20.69 2.66 4.58
N TYR A 510 20.88 1.89 3.52
CA TYR A 510 21.93 0.87 3.40
C TYR A 510 22.84 1.13 2.19
N ARG A 511 24.09 0.67 2.30
CA ARG A 511 25.00 0.42 1.18
C ARG A 511 25.27 -1.08 1.11
N VAL A 512 25.00 -1.71 -0.01
CA VAL A 512 25.22 -3.15 -0.23
C VAL A 512 26.52 -3.34 -0.99
N GLU A 513 27.46 -4.03 -0.35
CA GLU A 513 28.84 -4.23 -0.77
C GLU A 513 29.04 -5.65 -1.28
N TYR A 514 29.82 -5.85 -2.35
CA TYR A 514 30.30 -7.16 -2.76
C TYR A 514 31.68 -7.43 -2.17
N LEU A 515 31.83 -8.59 -1.53
CA LEU A 515 33.01 -8.96 -0.74
C LEU A 515 33.74 -10.20 -1.30
N GLY A 516 33.07 -11.01 -2.12
CA GLY A 516 33.66 -12.21 -2.74
C GLY A 516 34.28 -13.20 -1.74
N GLY A 517 33.76 -13.26 -0.52
CA GLY A 517 34.26 -14.10 0.57
C GLY A 517 35.37 -13.47 1.43
N SER A 518 35.57 -12.15 1.42
CA SER A 518 36.38 -11.46 2.42
C SER A 518 35.69 -11.40 3.80
N ASN A 519 36.44 -10.99 4.82
CA ASN A 519 35.89 -10.60 6.13
C ASN A 519 34.81 -9.51 5.93
N ARG A 520 33.73 -9.56 6.73
CA ARG A 520 32.63 -8.58 6.66
C ARG A 520 32.90 -7.44 7.64
N SER A 521 32.36 -6.26 7.37
CA SER A 521 32.33 -5.18 8.34
C SER A 521 31.44 -5.56 9.53
N PRO A 522 31.74 -5.11 10.77
CA PRO A 522 30.85 -5.36 11.90
C PRO A 522 29.49 -4.67 11.72
N VAL A 523 28.48 -5.09 12.47
CA VAL A 523 27.18 -4.43 12.55
C VAL A 523 27.13 -3.59 13.83
N ALA A 524 26.96 -2.28 13.68
CA ALA A 524 26.80 -1.38 14.81
C ALA A 524 25.33 -1.23 15.23
N ARG A 525 25.06 -1.15 16.53
CA ARG A 525 23.77 -0.77 17.10
C ARG A 525 24.00 0.19 18.27
N ALA A 526 23.42 1.38 18.18
CA ALA A 526 23.43 2.39 19.24
C ALA A 526 22.02 2.56 19.81
N ALA A 527 21.93 2.74 21.13
CA ALA A 527 20.69 3.10 21.83
C ALA A 527 20.97 4.07 22.98
N ALA A 528 19.95 4.82 23.38
CA ALA A 528 19.97 5.75 24.51
C ALA A 528 18.70 5.61 25.35
N ASP A 529 18.78 5.87 26.66
CA ASP A 529 17.62 5.82 27.57
C ASP A 529 16.73 7.08 27.53
N ARG A 530 17.20 8.17 26.90
CA ARG A 530 16.41 9.33 26.46
C ARG A 530 17.14 10.11 25.35
N THR A 531 16.37 10.72 24.46
CA THR A 531 16.85 11.55 23.34
C THR A 531 16.48 13.03 23.47
N SER A 532 15.72 13.41 24.51
CA SER A 532 15.40 14.81 24.81
C SER A 532 15.28 15.08 26.32
N GLY A 533 15.25 16.35 26.70
CA GLY A 533 15.02 16.82 28.06
C GLY A 533 15.81 18.09 28.46
N PRO A 534 15.51 18.68 29.62
CA PRO A 534 16.11 19.95 30.07
C PRO A 534 17.59 19.82 30.47
N THR A 535 18.30 20.95 30.50
CA THR A 535 19.69 21.02 30.99
C THR A 535 19.77 20.93 32.53
N PRO A 536 20.71 20.16 33.11
CA PRO A 536 21.64 19.24 32.46
C PRO A 536 20.99 17.88 32.14
N LEU A 537 21.18 17.38 30.92
CA LEU A 537 20.61 16.10 30.48
C LEU A 537 21.65 14.98 30.62
N THR A 538 21.42 14.07 31.56
CA THR A 538 22.18 12.81 31.64
C THR A 538 21.52 11.75 30.76
N VAL A 539 22.33 11.05 29.96
CA VAL A 539 21.91 9.98 29.05
C VAL A 539 22.78 8.74 29.29
N ALA A 540 22.14 7.58 29.36
CA ALA A 540 22.80 6.28 29.37
C ALA A 540 22.74 5.68 27.97
N PHE A 541 23.92 5.43 27.39
CA PHE A 541 24.10 4.86 26.05
C PHE A 541 24.39 3.36 26.12
N SER A 542 24.10 2.65 25.02
CA SER A 542 24.29 1.21 24.92
C SER A 542 24.66 0.78 23.50
N SER A 543 25.65 -0.10 23.38
CA SER A 543 26.01 -0.77 22.11
C SER A 543 25.27 -2.10 21.88
N ALA A 544 24.27 -2.43 22.72
CA ALA A 544 23.59 -3.72 22.69
C ALA A 544 22.97 -4.03 21.32
N GLY A 545 23.21 -5.25 20.82
CA GLY A 545 22.85 -5.67 19.47
C GLY A 545 23.94 -5.45 18.43
N SER A 546 25.05 -4.76 18.75
CA SER A 546 26.22 -4.74 17.88
C SER A 546 26.86 -6.12 17.81
N SER A 547 27.28 -6.54 16.62
CA SER A 547 27.81 -7.89 16.39
C SER A 547 28.86 -7.92 15.27
N ASP A 548 29.75 -8.90 15.32
CA ASP A 548 30.65 -9.23 14.23
C ASP A 548 30.06 -10.41 13.43
N PRO A 549 29.90 -10.33 12.09
CA PRO A 549 29.35 -11.42 11.28
C PRO A 549 30.18 -12.71 11.30
N GLU A 550 31.49 -12.61 11.62
CA GLU A 550 32.41 -13.72 11.85
C GLU A 550 32.43 -14.20 13.33
N GLY A 551 31.76 -13.50 14.25
CA GLY A 551 31.64 -13.85 15.67
C GLY A 551 32.81 -13.38 16.56
N GLY A 552 33.69 -12.52 16.05
CA GLY A 552 34.81 -11.92 16.76
C GLY A 552 34.42 -10.88 17.82
N PRO A 553 35.31 -10.60 18.80
CA PRO A 553 35.07 -9.60 19.83
C PRO A 553 35.23 -8.16 19.29
N LEU A 554 34.21 -7.32 19.50
CA LEU A 554 34.22 -5.92 19.09
C LEU A 554 34.90 -5.00 20.10
N THR A 555 35.79 -4.14 19.62
CA THR A 555 36.22 -2.92 20.33
C THR A 555 35.23 -1.79 20.09
N HIS A 556 35.18 -0.82 21.01
CA HIS A 556 34.15 0.23 21.05
C HIS A 556 34.78 1.62 21.22
N ARG A 557 34.26 2.61 20.48
CA ARG A 557 34.49 4.05 20.70
C ARG A 557 33.16 4.79 20.59
N TRP A 558 32.79 5.54 21.62
CA TRP A 558 31.73 6.54 21.56
C TRP A 558 32.33 7.93 21.38
N ASP A 559 31.73 8.71 20.50
CA ASP A 559 31.84 10.17 20.42
C ASP A 559 30.50 10.77 20.85
N PHE A 560 30.49 11.75 21.75
CA PHE A 560 29.25 12.35 22.24
C PHE A 560 28.84 13.61 21.45
N GLY A 561 29.65 14.05 20.49
CA GLY A 561 29.36 15.21 19.65
C GLY A 561 29.57 16.57 20.32
N ASP A 562 29.96 16.61 21.60
CA ASP A 562 30.41 17.80 22.35
C ASP A 562 31.94 17.84 22.53
N GLY A 563 32.65 16.86 21.99
CA GLY A 563 34.09 16.66 22.14
C GLY A 563 34.49 15.67 23.24
N ALA A 564 33.55 15.18 24.06
CA ALA A 564 33.78 14.07 24.97
C ALA A 564 33.67 12.72 24.25
N THR A 565 34.41 11.72 24.72
CA THR A 565 34.48 10.37 24.14
C THR A 565 34.57 9.29 25.22
N SER A 566 34.27 8.04 24.87
CA SER A 566 34.41 6.88 25.77
C SER A 566 34.77 5.61 24.99
N THR A 567 35.36 4.62 25.68
CA THR A 567 35.64 3.28 25.13
C THR A 567 34.85 2.17 25.83
N ALA A 568 33.91 2.52 26.73
CA ALA A 568 33.00 1.56 27.34
C ALA A 568 31.87 1.21 26.37
N ALA A 569 31.38 -0.04 26.42
CA ALA A 569 30.25 -0.49 25.59
C ALA A 569 28.94 0.26 25.93
N HIS A 570 28.68 0.48 27.22
CA HIS A 570 27.47 1.13 27.73
C HIS A 570 27.85 2.33 28.65
N PRO A 571 28.26 3.50 28.10
CA PRO A 571 28.66 4.65 28.88
C PRO A 571 27.47 5.53 29.31
N GLY A 572 27.61 6.24 30.42
CA GLY A 572 26.76 7.39 30.74
C GLY A 572 27.50 8.71 30.42
N HIS A 573 26.77 9.71 29.94
CA HIS A 573 27.30 11.07 29.69
C HIS A 573 26.27 12.13 30.11
N THR A 574 26.72 13.36 30.36
CA THR A 574 25.87 14.47 30.83
C THR A 574 26.12 15.75 30.04
N TYR A 575 25.14 16.16 29.25
CA TYR A 575 25.16 17.42 28.52
C TYR A 575 24.71 18.58 29.42
N THR A 576 25.56 19.59 29.56
CA THR A 576 25.31 20.75 30.43
C THR A 576 24.84 22.00 29.68
N THR A 577 24.95 22.00 28.35
CA THR A 577 24.60 23.12 27.46
C THR A 577 23.49 22.68 26.50
N ALA A 578 22.51 23.55 26.26
CA ALA A 578 21.40 23.29 25.35
C ALA A 578 21.86 23.24 23.87
N GLY A 579 21.23 22.39 23.07
CA GLY A 579 21.57 22.14 21.67
C GLY A 579 21.34 20.69 21.24
N THR A 580 21.44 20.41 19.95
CA THR A 580 21.29 19.06 19.39
C THR A 580 22.66 18.43 19.14
N TYR A 581 22.94 17.32 19.82
CA TYR A 581 24.16 16.53 19.71
C TYR A 581 23.91 15.26 18.89
N ARG A 582 24.99 14.69 18.33
CA ARG A 582 24.95 13.44 17.56
C ARG A 582 25.91 12.39 18.14
N PRO A 583 25.49 11.65 19.17
CA PRO A 583 26.29 10.59 19.76
C PRO A 583 26.51 9.48 18.73
N THR A 584 27.75 9.12 18.48
CA THR A 584 28.10 8.12 17.46
C THR A 584 28.95 7.02 18.10
N LEU A 585 28.45 5.79 18.03
CA LEU A 585 29.21 4.58 18.31
C LEU A 585 30.00 4.20 17.06
N THR A 586 31.28 3.93 17.21
CA THR A 586 32.09 3.12 16.30
C THR A 586 32.39 1.79 16.97
N VAL A 587 32.14 0.69 16.28
CA VAL A 587 32.67 -0.64 16.63
C VAL A 587 33.74 -1.06 15.63
N THR A 588 34.75 -1.80 16.09
CA THR A 588 35.84 -2.30 15.24
C THR A 588 36.18 -3.74 15.61
N ASP A 589 36.29 -4.59 14.58
CA ASP A 589 36.51 -6.03 14.67
C ASP A 589 38.01 -6.39 14.86
N PRO A 590 38.38 -7.68 14.94
CA PRO A 590 39.78 -8.11 15.02
C PRO A 590 40.59 -7.97 13.70
N ALA A 591 39.94 -7.77 12.55
CA ALA A 591 40.59 -7.58 11.26
C ALA A 591 40.93 -6.11 10.97
N GLY A 592 40.32 -5.17 11.71
CA GLY A 592 40.43 -3.73 11.54
C GLY A 592 39.28 -3.10 10.73
N LEU A 593 38.23 -3.84 10.40
CA LEU A 593 37.01 -3.29 9.79
C LEU A 593 36.13 -2.66 10.88
N SER A 594 35.45 -1.58 10.52
CA SER A 594 34.67 -0.78 11.46
C SER A 594 33.33 -0.35 10.89
N ALA A 595 32.33 -0.25 11.76
CA ALA A 595 31.01 0.28 11.44
C ALA A 595 30.52 1.23 12.52
N THR A 596 29.53 2.03 12.17
CA THR A 596 29.05 3.17 12.94
C THR A 596 27.54 3.13 13.12
N ALA A 597 27.07 3.66 14.26
CA ALA A 597 25.66 3.91 14.51
C ALA A 597 25.53 5.23 15.28
N SER A 598 24.75 6.16 14.72
CA SER A 598 24.54 7.49 15.28
C SER A 598 23.17 7.61 15.95
N LEU A 599 23.05 8.61 16.83
CA LEU A 599 21.82 8.98 17.52
C LEU A 599 21.62 10.49 17.41
N VAL A 600 20.43 10.98 17.81
CA VAL A 600 20.14 12.40 17.95
C VAL A 600 19.71 12.66 19.39
N VAL A 601 20.32 13.65 20.05
CA VAL A 601 19.97 14.05 21.42
C VAL A 601 19.78 15.58 21.47
N THR A 602 18.56 16.02 21.74
CA THR A 602 18.21 17.45 21.85
C THR A 602 18.13 17.86 23.32
N VAL A 603 19.04 18.73 23.75
CA VAL A 603 19.23 19.13 25.14
C VAL A 603 18.66 20.53 25.36
N GLY A 604 17.92 20.71 26.45
CA GLY A 604 17.29 21.98 26.83
C GLY A 604 15.81 22.09 26.50
N ASN A 605 15.20 21.05 25.91
CA ASN A 605 13.79 20.95 25.57
C ASN A 605 13.35 19.48 25.62
N THR A 606 12.12 19.19 26.03
CA THR A 606 11.56 17.84 26.15
C THR A 606 10.56 17.59 25.02
N ALA A 607 10.61 16.43 24.37
CA ALA A 607 9.60 16.10 23.36
C ALA A 607 8.18 16.11 23.97
N PRO A 608 7.15 16.62 23.25
CA PRO A 608 5.80 16.75 23.78
C PRO A 608 5.18 15.37 24.07
N SER A 609 4.24 15.30 25.02
CA SER A 609 3.43 14.10 25.24
C SER A 609 2.09 14.23 24.53
N VAL A 610 1.75 13.28 23.66
CA VAL A 610 0.51 13.27 22.87
C VAL A 610 -0.30 12.01 23.21
N THR A 611 -1.58 12.18 23.51
CA THR A 611 -2.49 11.09 23.89
C THR A 611 -3.82 11.22 23.14
N LEU A 612 -4.06 10.34 22.17
CA LEU A 612 -5.37 10.15 21.54
C LEU A 612 -6.30 9.42 22.54
N THR A 613 -7.17 10.16 23.22
CA THR A 613 -8.03 9.65 24.31
C THR A 613 -9.32 8.99 23.82
N THR A 614 -9.81 9.43 22.67
CA THR A 614 -10.92 8.85 21.93
C THR A 614 -10.55 8.81 20.44
N PRO A 615 -10.82 7.71 19.71
CA PRO A 615 -11.34 6.44 20.20
C PRO A 615 -10.32 5.68 21.07
N GLY A 616 -10.80 4.63 21.75
CA GLY A 616 -9.92 3.71 22.48
C GLY A 616 -9.27 2.71 21.53
N ASP A 617 -8.13 2.16 21.90
CA ASP A 617 -7.39 1.24 21.05
C ASP A 617 -8.17 -0.09 20.87
N GLY A 618 -8.24 -0.58 19.64
CA GLY A 618 -9.07 -1.72 19.24
C GLY A 618 -10.56 -1.43 19.08
N ALA A 619 -11.00 -0.16 19.06
CA ALA A 619 -12.42 0.19 18.91
C ALA A 619 -13.02 -0.30 17.59
N LEU A 620 -14.29 -0.70 17.61
CA LEU A 620 -15.00 -1.21 16.44
C LEU A 620 -15.42 -0.09 15.48
N PHE A 621 -15.21 -0.29 14.18
CA PHE A 621 -15.67 0.61 13.11
C PHE A 621 -16.25 -0.18 11.91
N SER A 622 -17.01 0.51 11.08
CA SER A 622 -17.39 0.13 9.72
C SER A 622 -16.83 1.14 8.73
N PHE A 623 -16.55 0.72 7.50
CA PHE A 623 -16.33 1.67 6.40
C PHE A 623 -17.60 2.52 6.19
N GLY A 624 -17.42 3.84 6.00
CA GLY A 624 -18.50 4.83 6.04
C GLY A 624 -18.79 5.43 7.43
N ASP A 625 -18.25 4.89 8.53
CA ASP A 625 -18.46 5.46 9.87
C ASP A 625 -17.84 6.87 10.00
N THR A 626 -18.52 7.76 10.72
CA THR A 626 -17.93 9.03 11.19
C THR A 626 -17.34 8.84 12.59
N VAL A 627 -16.03 8.64 12.68
CA VAL A 627 -15.33 8.35 13.95
C VAL A 627 -14.95 9.66 14.65
N PRO A 628 -15.39 9.89 15.92
CA PRO A 628 -14.99 11.04 16.70
C PRO A 628 -13.60 10.86 17.31
N PHE A 629 -12.79 11.92 17.32
CA PHE A 629 -11.49 11.93 17.96
C PHE A 629 -11.38 13.01 19.06
N ALA A 630 -10.53 12.73 20.06
CA ALA A 630 -10.11 13.69 21.08
C ALA A 630 -8.67 13.43 21.50
N VAL A 631 -7.84 14.47 21.51
CA VAL A 631 -6.41 14.44 21.80
C VAL A 631 -6.11 15.32 23.00
N THR A 632 -5.31 14.81 23.93
CA THR A 632 -4.65 15.62 24.96
C THR A 632 -3.17 15.71 24.63
N VAL A 633 -2.62 16.93 24.67
CA VAL A 633 -1.20 17.20 24.47
C VAL A 633 -0.68 17.97 25.68
N THR A 634 0.51 17.61 26.17
CA THR A 634 1.20 18.39 27.21
C THR A 634 2.67 18.56 26.86
N ASP A 635 3.13 19.80 26.92
CA ASP A 635 4.52 20.20 26.72
C ASP A 635 5.02 20.92 27.99
N PRO A 636 6.17 20.53 28.58
CA PRO A 636 6.68 21.18 29.81
C PRO A 636 7.24 22.59 29.57
N GLU A 637 7.70 22.89 28.36
CA GLU A 637 8.44 24.09 28.01
C GLU A 637 7.57 25.13 27.24
N ASP A 638 6.66 24.69 26.37
CA ASP A 638 5.95 25.58 25.44
C ASP A 638 4.70 26.28 25.99
N GLY A 639 4.12 25.80 27.09
CA GLY A 639 2.93 26.37 27.72
C GLY A 639 1.61 25.86 27.12
N PRO A 640 0.55 26.68 27.00
CA PRO A 640 -0.73 26.24 26.44
C PRO A 640 -0.59 25.79 24.97
N VAL A 641 -1.04 24.56 24.69
CA VAL A 641 -0.97 23.96 23.35
C VAL A 641 -1.93 24.64 22.38
N ASP A 642 -1.42 24.92 21.18
CA ASP A 642 -2.21 25.38 20.04
C ASP A 642 -2.88 24.19 19.34
N CYS A 643 -4.16 23.97 19.64
CA CYS A 643 -4.96 22.90 19.05
C CYS A 643 -5.11 22.96 17.52
N SER A 644 -4.79 24.07 16.86
CA SER A 644 -4.78 24.14 15.39
C SER A 644 -3.61 23.38 14.74
N LYS A 645 -2.59 23.01 15.55
CA LYS A 645 -1.38 22.30 15.13
C LYS A 645 -1.35 20.81 15.49
N VAL A 646 -2.38 20.33 16.18
CA VAL A 646 -2.56 18.89 16.42
C VAL A 646 -3.18 18.31 15.17
N LYS A 647 -2.44 17.51 14.39
CA LYS A 647 -2.98 16.78 13.23
C LYS A 647 -3.49 15.43 13.73
N VAL A 648 -4.68 15.02 13.28
CA VAL A 648 -5.17 13.65 13.41
C VAL A 648 -5.40 13.09 12.01
N ALA A 649 -4.64 12.06 11.65
CA ALA A 649 -4.72 11.37 10.36
C ALA A 649 -5.50 10.07 10.51
N TYR A 650 -6.36 9.77 9.54
CA TYR A 650 -6.81 8.41 9.28
C TYR A 650 -5.87 7.74 8.27
N LEU A 651 -5.35 6.58 8.66
CA LEU A 651 -4.57 5.71 7.81
C LEU A 651 -5.32 4.38 7.65
N LEU A 652 -5.44 3.91 6.42
CA LEU A 652 -5.91 2.54 6.17
C LEU A 652 -4.71 1.60 6.38
N GLY A 653 -4.84 0.71 7.36
CA GLY A 653 -3.90 -0.37 7.61
C GLY A 653 -4.34 -1.64 6.92
N HIS A 654 -3.40 -2.35 6.30
CA HIS A 654 -3.64 -3.69 5.79
C HIS A 654 -2.35 -4.50 5.74
N ASP A 655 -2.49 -5.81 5.96
CA ASP A 655 -1.46 -6.85 6.01
C ASP A 655 -0.22 -6.56 6.87
N SER A 656 0.61 -5.59 6.48
CA SER A 656 1.90 -5.30 7.09
C SER A 656 2.33 -3.83 7.09
N HIS A 657 1.50 -2.91 6.57
CA HIS A 657 1.76 -1.47 6.50
C HIS A 657 0.48 -0.65 6.71
N ARG A 658 0.60 0.67 6.61
CA ARG A 658 -0.51 1.64 6.66
C ARG A 658 -0.17 2.87 5.81
N HIS A 659 -1.18 3.52 5.26
CA HIS A 659 -1.04 4.72 4.40
C HIS A 659 -2.15 5.74 4.73
N GLU A 660 -1.81 7.04 4.74
CA GLU A 660 -2.75 8.12 5.06
C GLU A 660 -3.78 8.29 3.93
N ILE A 661 -5.05 8.50 4.31
CA ILE A 661 -6.21 8.56 3.40
C ILE A 661 -6.99 9.88 3.54
N THR A 662 -6.95 10.50 4.72
CA THR A 662 -7.54 11.82 5.02
C THR A 662 -7.03 12.27 6.40
N SER A 663 -6.95 13.58 6.65
CA SER A 663 -6.55 14.11 7.96
C SER A 663 -7.21 15.43 8.32
N LYS A 664 -7.19 15.77 9.61
CA LYS A 664 -7.87 16.93 10.17
C LYS A 664 -7.16 17.49 11.38
N ASN A 665 -7.06 18.80 11.45
CA ASN A 665 -6.43 19.48 12.58
C ASN A 665 -7.44 19.77 13.70
N GLY A 666 -7.02 19.56 14.95
CA GLY A 666 -7.80 19.84 16.15
C GLY A 666 -7.41 18.98 17.35
N CYS A 667 -7.61 19.49 18.57
CA CYS A 667 -7.62 18.64 19.77
C CYS A 667 -8.89 17.79 19.88
N SER A 668 -9.92 18.05 19.08
CA SER A 668 -11.12 17.19 18.97
C SER A 668 -11.84 17.44 17.64
N GLY A 669 -12.61 16.45 17.19
CA GLY A 669 -13.35 16.52 15.94
C GLY A 669 -13.89 15.17 15.51
N THR A 670 -14.10 15.03 14.20
CA THR A 670 -14.54 13.79 13.53
C THR A 670 -13.78 13.62 12.22
N LEU A 671 -13.48 12.38 11.88
CA LEU A 671 -13.04 11.93 10.55
C LEU A 671 -14.09 10.93 10.02
N THR A 672 -14.43 11.02 8.73
CA THR A 672 -15.26 10.00 8.08
C THR A 672 -14.32 8.97 7.49
N ILE A 673 -14.53 7.69 7.83
CA ILE A 673 -13.79 6.58 7.24
C ILE A 673 -14.37 6.33 5.84
N PRO A 674 -13.62 6.51 4.74
CA PRO A 674 -14.17 6.32 3.40
C PRO A 674 -14.67 4.88 3.18
N THR A 675 -15.59 4.69 2.24
CA THR A 675 -15.95 3.36 1.77
C THR A 675 -14.81 2.83 0.91
N ASP A 676 -14.11 1.79 1.36
CA ASP A 676 -13.10 1.14 0.52
C ASP A 676 -13.77 0.46 -0.69
N GLY A 677 -13.15 0.66 -1.86
CA GLY A 677 -13.57 0.14 -3.14
C GLY A 677 -12.43 -0.44 -3.99
N GLU A 678 -11.22 -0.53 -3.42
CA GLU A 678 -10.02 -0.96 -4.16
C GLU A 678 -9.39 -2.24 -3.61
N HIS A 679 -9.41 -2.48 -2.29
CA HIS A 679 -8.81 -3.70 -1.74
C HIS A 679 -9.68 -4.93 -2.05
N ASP A 680 -9.25 -6.11 -1.62
CA ASP A 680 -10.11 -7.28 -1.73
C ASP A 680 -11.15 -7.33 -0.61
N SER A 681 -12.33 -7.88 -0.92
CA SER A 681 -13.23 -8.38 0.11
C SER A 681 -12.52 -9.31 1.11
N ALA A 682 -11.51 -10.05 0.64
CA ALA A 682 -10.66 -10.94 1.43
C ALA A 682 -9.48 -10.26 2.16
N ALA A 683 -9.23 -8.95 1.99
CA ALA A 683 -8.02 -8.31 2.52
C ALA A 683 -8.08 -8.09 4.03
N ASN A 684 -6.92 -8.14 4.72
CA ASN A 684 -6.85 -7.94 6.17
C ASN A 684 -6.88 -6.45 6.55
N LEU A 685 -8.04 -5.80 6.33
CA LEU A 685 -8.19 -4.36 6.52
C LEU A 685 -8.42 -3.99 7.99
N TYR A 686 -7.83 -2.90 8.43
CA TYR A 686 -8.08 -2.29 9.74
C TYR A 686 -7.86 -0.77 9.68
N GLY A 687 -8.60 -0.03 10.50
CA GLY A 687 -8.42 1.41 10.60
C GLY A 687 -7.24 1.75 11.49
N VAL A 688 -6.59 2.87 11.23
CA VAL A 688 -5.60 3.46 12.14
C VAL A 688 -5.89 4.95 12.25
N LEU A 689 -5.89 5.49 13.46
CA LEU A 689 -5.80 6.93 13.70
C LEU A 689 -4.45 7.23 14.33
N ASP A 690 -3.70 8.18 13.76
CA ASP A 690 -2.51 8.73 14.41
C ASP A 690 -2.74 10.21 14.73
N ALA A 691 -2.43 10.61 15.96
CA ALA A 691 -2.50 11.98 16.42
C ALA A 691 -1.08 12.47 16.72
N GLU A 692 -0.65 13.52 16.01
CA GLU A 692 0.70 14.08 16.13
C GLU A 692 0.69 15.56 16.58
N TYR A 693 1.78 15.97 17.22
CA TYR A 693 2.07 17.37 17.53
C TYR A 693 3.58 17.60 17.52
N THR A 694 3.99 18.76 16.99
CA THR A 694 5.39 19.21 16.98
C THR A 694 5.54 20.51 17.78
N ASP A 695 6.49 20.54 18.70
CA ASP A 695 6.79 21.69 19.56
C ASP A 695 7.55 22.82 18.83
N ARG A 696 7.81 23.95 19.51
CA ARG A 696 8.62 25.06 18.96
C ARG A 696 10.11 24.75 18.78
N ALA A 697 10.62 23.65 19.37
CA ALA A 697 12.00 23.18 19.17
C ALA A 697 12.15 22.22 17.98
N GLY A 698 11.03 21.75 17.41
CA GLY A 698 10.99 20.80 16.30
C GLY A 698 11.00 19.34 16.73
N LEU A 699 10.60 19.01 17.96
CA LEU A 699 10.37 17.62 18.39
C LEU A 699 8.91 17.22 18.19
N THR A 700 8.71 16.10 17.50
CA THR A 700 7.38 15.54 17.18
C THR A 700 7.10 14.29 18.02
N SER A 701 5.86 14.16 18.48
CA SER A 701 5.36 12.95 19.16
C SER A 701 4.01 12.51 18.57
N HIS A 702 3.78 11.20 18.57
CA HIS A 702 2.64 10.51 17.94
C HIS A 702 1.80 9.75 18.97
N SER A 703 0.55 9.40 18.61
CA SER A 703 -0.36 8.66 19.48
C SER A 703 -1.36 7.83 18.66
N VAL A 704 -0.89 6.65 18.25
CA VAL A 704 -1.60 5.73 17.35
C VAL A 704 -2.72 4.95 18.06
N ARG A 705 -3.86 4.77 17.40
CA ARG A 705 -4.94 3.84 17.77
C ARG A 705 -5.29 2.97 16.57
N ILE A 706 -5.38 1.66 16.77
CA ILE A 706 -5.91 0.72 15.78
C ILE A 706 -7.44 0.63 15.98
N LEU A 707 -8.19 0.66 14.89
CA LEU A 707 -9.62 0.42 14.84
C LEU A 707 -9.86 -0.92 14.14
N GLN A 708 -10.71 -1.77 14.71
CA GLN A 708 -11.00 -3.09 14.17
C GLN A 708 -12.31 -3.09 13.38
N PRO A 709 -12.35 -3.71 12.20
CA PRO A 709 -13.59 -3.77 11.44
C PRO A 709 -14.62 -4.62 12.18
N ARG A 710 -15.89 -4.20 12.14
CA ARG A 710 -17.00 -4.95 12.75
C ARG A 710 -17.17 -6.34 12.15
N HIS A 711 -16.88 -6.49 10.86
CA HIS A 711 -16.89 -7.75 10.11
C HIS A 711 -15.46 -8.09 9.70
N ARG A 712 -15.03 -9.36 9.87
CA ARG A 712 -13.69 -9.82 9.50
C ARG A 712 -13.69 -11.32 9.16
N GLN A 713 -12.89 -11.71 8.17
CA GLN A 713 -12.54 -13.11 7.93
C GLN A 713 -11.66 -13.64 9.07
N ALA A 714 -11.74 -14.95 9.29
CA ALA A 714 -11.17 -15.61 10.46
C ALA A 714 -9.69 -15.96 10.28
N GLU A 715 -9.22 -16.20 9.05
CA GLU A 715 -7.82 -16.49 8.73
C GLU A 715 -6.86 -15.33 9.05
N HIS A 716 -7.39 -14.12 9.26
CA HIS A 716 -6.65 -12.91 9.62
C HIS A 716 -6.30 -12.83 11.12
N PHE A 717 -6.08 -13.98 11.77
CA PHE A 717 -5.77 -14.08 13.19
C PHE A 717 -4.32 -13.65 13.51
N GLY A 718 -4.13 -13.07 14.69
CA GLY A 718 -2.80 -12.74 15.23
C GLY A 718 -2.16 -13.89 16.01
N GLY A 719 -2.97 -14.77 16.60
CA GLY A 719 -2.52 -15.95 17.34
C GLY A 719 -3.43 -17.16 17.10
N GLN A 720 -2.90 -18.37 17.30
CA GLN A 720 -3.66 -19.61 17.15
C GLN A 720 -3.16 -20.78 18.02
N SER A 721 -3.99 -21.81 18.17
CA SER A 721 -3.62 -23.15 18.63
C SER A 721 -4.38 -24.23 17.85
N GLY A 722 -3.67 -25.29 17.44
CA GLY A 722 -4.20 -26.52 16.82
C GLY A 722 -4.71 -26.41 15.38
N ILE A 723 -5.42 -25.32 15.05
CA ILE A 723 -6.04 -25.09 13.74
C ILE A 723 -5.04 -25.00 12.58
N GLN A 724 -5.58 -25.12 11.36
CA GLN A 724 -4.90 -24.76 10.11
C GLN A 724 -5.89 -23.99 9.23
N THR A 725 -5.43 -23.27 8.21
CA THR A 725 -6.33 -22.68 7.20
C THR A 725 -6.62 -23.67 6.06
N ALA A 726 -7.83 -23.61 5.51
CA ALA A 726 -8.26 -24.43 4.37
C ALA A 726 -8.76 -23.55 3.22
N ASP A 727 -8.46 -23.92 1.97
CA ASP A 727 -8.93 -23.21 0.77
C ASP A 727 -10.36 -23.65 0.40
N HIS A 728 -11.33 -22.72 0.44
CA HIS A 728 -12.74 -22.99 0.18
C HIS A 728 -13.35 -21.97 -0.79
N GLY A 729 -13.80 -22.43 -1.96
CA GLY A 729 -14.27 -21.55 -3.05
C GLY A 729 -15.54 -20.75 -2.76
N GLY A 730 -16.29 -21.10 -1.71
CA GLY A 730 -17.49 -20.40 -1.24
C GLY A 730 -17.31 -19.60 0.07
N ALA A 731 -16.09 -19.52 0.58
CA ALA A 731 -15.71 -18.67 1.71
C ALA A 731 -15.51 -17.21 1.27
N GLU A 732 -15.69 -16.25 2.18
CA GLU A 732 -15.64 -14.81 1.88
C GLU A 732 -14.20 -14.34 1.61
N GLY A 733 -13.19 -14.94 2.26
CA GLY A 733 -11.78 -14.81 1.85
C GLY A 733 -11.36 -15.75 0.71
N GLY A 734 -12.19 -16.76 0.42
CA GLY A 734 -11.77 -17.99 -0.27
C GLY A 734 -11.02 -18.98 0.64
N ARG A 735 -10.98 -18.70 1.96
CA ARG A 735 -10.35 -19.52 2.99
C ARG A 735 -11.21 -19.61 4.25
N THR A 736 -10.92 -20.60 5.08
CA THR A 736 -11.47 -20.77 6.41
C THR A 736 -10.36 -21.02 7.42
N VAL A 737 -10.65 -20.78 8.70
CA VAL A 737 -9.99 -21.45 9.83
C VAL A 737 -10.67 -22.80 10.03
N GLY A 738 -9.93 -23.87 9.81
CA GLY A 738 -10.43 -25.25 9.81
C GLY A 738 -9.53 -26.22 10.58
N PHE A 739 -9.75 -27.51 10.36
CA PHE A 739 -9.07 -28.61 11.08
C PHE A 739 -9.24 -28.55 12.62
N THR A 740 -10.32 -27.91 13.08
CA THR A 740 -10.53 -27.52 14.48
C THR A 740 -10.76 -28.72 15.40
N ASP A 741 -10.08 -28.76 16.55
CA ASP A 741 -10.27 -29.75 17.61
C ASP A 741 -10.79 -29.12 18.91
N ASP A 742 -11.13 -29.96 19.90
CA ASP A 742 -11.75 -29.48 21.14
C ASP A 742 -10.78 -28.74 22.07
N GLY A 743 -10.91 -27.41 22.15
CA GLY A 743 -10.04 -26.52 22.92
C GLY A 743 -9.06 -25.70 22.08
N ASP A 744 -9.09 -25.88 20.76
CA ASP A 744 -8.37 -25.01 19.81
C ASP A 744 -8.95 -23.60 19.79
N TRP A 745 -8.17 -22.65 19.28
CA TRP A 745 -8.56 -21.24 19.24
C TRP A 745 -7.78 -20.44 18.21
N ILE A 746 -8.35 -19.28 17.85
CA ILE A 746 -7.68 -18.16 17.18
C ILE A 746 -7.88 -16.88 18.01
N SER A 747 -6.97 -15.92 17.88
CA SER A 747 -7.03 -14.66 18.61
C SER A 747 -6.67 -13.43 17.79
N PHE A 748 -7.17 -12.27 18.24
CA PHE A 748 -6.97 -10.98 17.61
C PHE A 748 -6.76 -9.88 18.67
N GLU A 749 -5.71 -9.07 18.51
CA GLU A 749 -5.39 -7.92 19.38
C GLU A 749 -5.00 -6.72 18.50
N PRO A 750 -5.30 -5.47 18.87
CA PRO A 750 -6.16 -5.02 19.98
C PRO A 750 -7.65 -5.04 19.61
N TYR A 751 -8.54 -5.47 20.52
CA TYR A 751 -9.99 -5.31 20.38
C TYR A 751 -10.60 -4.61 21.61
N ARG A 752 -11.60 -3.76 21.40
CA ARG A 752 -12.35 -3.08 22.48
C ARG A 752 -13.84 -3.27 22.26
N LEU A 753 -14.40 -4.26 22.95
CA LEU A 753 -15.71 -4.87 22.68
C LEU A 753 -16.88 -4.22 23.46
N GLY A 754 -16.69 -3.02 24.01
CA GLY A 754 -17.63 -2.41 24.97
C GLY A 754 -18.99 -2.00 24.38
N ASP A 755 -19.09 -1.92 23.05
CA ASP A 755 -20.30 -1.63 22.26
C ASP A 755 -20.88 -2.87 21.56
N ALA A 756 -20.27 -4.05 21.72
CA ALA A 756 -20.69 -5.29 21.09
C ALA A 756 -21.61 -6.12 22.00
N GLU A 757 -22.86 -6.31 21.57
CA GLU A 757 -23.92 -7.06 22.28
C GLU A 757 -24.24 -8.40 21.61
N ARG A 758 -23.74 -8.63 20.40
CA ARG A 758 -23.97 -9.85 19.61
C ARG A 758 -22.79 -10.13 18.71
N PHE A 759 -22.44 -11.41 18.59
CA PHE A 759 -21.62 -11.90 17.49
C PHE A 759 -22.45 -12.74 16.52
N THR A 760 -22.05 -12.67 15.26
CA THR A 760 -22.48 -13.54 14.16
C THR A 760 -21.23 -14.21 13.60
N ALA A 761 -21.33 -15.47 13.17
CA ALA A 761 -20.22 -16.21 12.57
C ALA A 761 -20.71 -17.06 11.39
N ARG A 762 -20.02 -16.94 10.25
CA ARG A 762 -20.23 -17.75 9.04
C ARG A 762 -19.34 -18.97 9.14
N VAL A 763 -19.96 -20.15 9.18
CA VAL A 763 -19.33 -21.44 9.50
C VAL A 763 -19.78 -22.52 8.54
N SER A 764 -18.95 -23.55 8.36
CA SER A 764 -19.32 -24.79 7.66
C SER A 764 -18.90 -26.01 8.47
N SER A 765 -19.55 -27.16 8.25
CA SER A 765 -19.15 -28.40 8.91
C SER A 765 -19.62 -29.62 8.12
N GLY A 766 -18.64 -30.36 7.61
CA GLY A 766 -18.79 -31.77 7.23
C GLY A 766 -18.49 -32.74 8.39
N GLY A 767 -18.22 -32.21 9.59
CA GLY A 767 -17.82 -32.96 10.78
C GLY A 767 -18.97 -33.15 11.77
N ALA A 768 -18.62 -33.16 13.07
CA ALA A 768 -19.58 -33.37 14.16
C ALA A 768 -20.37 -32.09 14.54
N GLY A 769 -19.91 -30.90 14.11
CA GLY A 769 -20.31 -29.64 14.70
C GLY A 769 -19.66 -29.41 16.07
N GLY A 770 -20.16 -28.44 16.83
CA GLY A 770 -19.62 -28.07 18.13
C GLY A 770 -20.24 -26.80 18.70
N THR A 771 -19.44 -26.02 19.42
CA THR A 771 -19.79 -24.69 19.91
C THR A 771 -18.62 -23.75 19.64
N LEU A 772 -18.92 -22.55 19.12
CA LEU A 772 -17.98 -21.44 19.06
C LEU A 772 -18.17 -20.57 20.31
N GLU A 773 -17.10 -20.39 21.09
CA GLU A 773 -17.08 -19.50 22.25
C GLU A 773 -16.32 -18.20 21.94
N VAL A 774 -16.86 -17.06 22.36
CA VAL A 774 -16.21 -15.75 22.28
C VAL A 774 -15.68 -15.39 23.67
N ARG A 775 -14.37 -15.20 23.79
CA ARG A 775 -13.69 -14.97 25.07
C ARG A 775 -12.77 -13.73 25.02
N ALA A 776 -12.47 -13.18 26.19
CA ALA A 776 -11.55 -12.04 26.34
C ALA A 776 -10.31 -12.40 27.17
N GLY A 777 -9.14 -11.98 26.70
CA GLY A 777 -7.86 -11.97 27.41
C GLY A 777 -7.12 -13.30 27.57
N SER A 778 -7.77 -14.45 27.34
CA SER A 778 -7.12 -15.75 27.09
C SER A 778 -8.13 -16.78 26.53
N PRO A 779 -7.69 -17.95 26.02
CA PRO A 779 -8.58 -19.05 25.62
C PRO A 779 -9.40 -19.62 26.78
N THR A 780 -8.97 -19.39 28.02
CA THR A 780 -9.68 -19.76 29.27
C THR A 780 -10.25 -18.54 30.00
N GLY A 781 -10.21 -17.37 29.37
CA GLY A 781 -10.60 -16.08 29.92
C GLY A 781 -12.11 -15.89 30.00
N ALA A 782 -12.53 -14.64 30.22
CA ALA A 782 -13.94 -14.31 30.42
C ALA A 782 -14.77 -14.69 29.20
N LEU A 783 -15.75 -15.59 29.37
CA LEU A 783 -16.70 -15.97 28.34
C LEU A 783 -17.70 -14.82 28.13
N LEU A 784 -17.66 -14.20 26.95
CA LEU A 784 -18.56 -13.11 26.58
C LEU A 784 -19.85 -13.64 25.96
N GLY A 785 -19.75 -14.71 25.17
CA GLY A 785 -20.87 -15.33 24.46
C GLY A 785 -20.49 -16.67 23.84
N SER A 786 -21.49 -17.41 23.37
CA SER A 786 -21.26 -18.63 22.58
C SER A 786 -22.43 -18.93 21.65
N ALA A 787 -22.18 -19.76 20.63
CA ALA A 787 -23.17 -20.21 19.66
C ALA A 787 -22.91 -21.68 19.26
N ALA A 788 -23.97 -22.48 19.20
CA ALA A 788 -23.87 -23.87 18.77
C ALA A 788 -23.77 -23.97 17.24
N VAL A 789 -22.83 -24.78 16.75
CA VAL A 789 -22.61 -25.07 15.33
C VAL A 789 -23.09 -26.49 15.03
N ALA A 790 -24.14 -26.62 14.23
CA ALA A 790 -24.60 -27.91 13.73
C ALA A 790 -23.85 -28.29 12.43
N PRO A 791 -23.74 -29.58 12.10
CA PRO A 791 -23.27 -30.03 10.77
C PRO A 791 -24.10 -29.37 9.66
N THR A 792 -23.45 -28.64 8.76
CA THR A 792 -24.11 -27.94 7.64
C THR A 792 -24.31 -28.84 6.43
N GLY A 793 -23.65 -30.00 6.41
CA GLY A 793 -23.73 -31.01 5.35
C GLY A 793 -22.54 -31.01 4.39
N GLY A 794 -21.55 -30.15 4.60
CA GLY A 794 -20.31 -30.11 3.81
C GLY A 794 -19.43 -28.91 4.16
N TRP A 795 -18.14 -28.99 3.83
CA TRP A 795 -17.15 -27.95 4.12
C TRP A 795 -17.34 -26.68 3.26
N ASP A 796 -17.87 -26.83 2.03
CA ASP A 796 -18.27 -25.70 1.18
C ASP A 796 -19.74 -25.27 1.41
N THR A 797 -20.45 -25.88 2.37
CA THR A 797 -21.84 -25.54 2.71
C THR A 797 -21.85 -24.63 3.93
N PHE A 798 -21.97 -23.33 3.72
CA PHE A 798 -21.91 -22.34 4.79
C PHE A 798 -23.28 -22.03 5.40
N ALA A 799 -23.28 -21.73 6.70
CA ALA A 799 -24.43 -21.26 7.47
C ALA A 799 -23.98 -20.20 8.49
N GLU A 800 -24.92 -19.40 8.99
CA GLU A 800 -24.65 -18.48 10.09
C GLU A 800 -25.06 -19.06 11.45
N VAL A 801 -24.20 -18.86 12.44
CA VAL A 801 -24.53 -19.00 13.86
C VAL A 801 -24.40 -17.66 14.56
N ARG A 802 -25.21 -17.42 15.61
CA ARG A 802 -25.27 -16.14 16.31
C ARG A 802 -25.38 -16.35 17.81
N GLY A 803 -24.73 -15.48 18.59
CA GLY A 803 -24.78 -15.50 20.05
C GLY A 803 -24.77 -14.08 20.64
N GLY A 804 -25.42 -13.91 21.79
CA GLY A 804 -25.33 -12.66 22.55
C GLY A 804 -23.95 -12.52 23.22
N LEU A 805 -23.48 -11.28 23.35
CA LEU A 805 -22.27 -10.90 24.08
C LEU A 805 -22.66 -10.12 25.34
N ALA A 806 -22.01 -10.44 26.46
CA ALA A 806 -22.18 -9.74 27.73
C ALA A 806 -20.86 -9.74 28.53
N GLY A 807 -20.69 -8.77 29.44
CA GLY A 807 -19.53 -8.72 30.34
C GLY A 807 -18.20 -8.37 29.66
N ALA A 808 -18.24 -7.75 28.48
CA ALA A 808 -17.06 -7.26 27.77
C ALA A 808 -16.21 -6.30 28.64
N PRO A 809 -14.86 -6.38 28.59
CA PRO A 809 -13.99 -5.41 29.24
C PRO A 809 -14.24 -3.97 28.74
N ALA A 810 -14.18 -2.99 29.65
CA ALA A 810 -14.35 -1.58 29.31
C ALA A 810 -13.14 -0.95 28.58
N GLY A 811 -11.98 -1.61 28.66
CA GLY A 811 -10.75 -1.26 27.95
C GLY A 811 -10.44 -2.26 26.83
N THR A 812 -9.29 -2.07 26.19
CA THR A 812 -8.73 -2.95 25.17
C THR A 812 -8.42 -4.35 25.74
N THR A 813 -8.55 -5.38 24.92
CA THR A 813 -8.32 -6.78 25.25
C THR A 813 -7.97 -7.58 23.99
N GLU A 814 -7.39 -8.77 24.17
CA GLU A 814 -7.26 -9.77 23.11
C GLU A 814 -8.59 -10.54 22.99
N LEU A 815 -9.17 -10.55 21.79
CA LEU A 815 -10.38 -11.28 21.44
C LEU A 815 -10.01 -12.72 21.05
N PHE A 816 -10.60 -13.71 21.73
CA PHE A 816 -10.43 -15.14 21.43
C PHE A 816 -11.71 -15.74 20.87
N LEU A 817 -11.57 -16.51 19.78
CA LEU A 817 -12.61 -17.40 19.27
C LEU A 817 -12.14 -18.84 19.51
N VAL A 818 -12.86 -19.58 20.35
CA VAL A 818 -12.46 -20.90 20.87
C VAL A 818 -13.42 -21.98 20.38
N PHE A 819 -12.86 -23.04 19.82
CA PHE A 819 -13.58 -24.17 19.23
C PHE A 819 -13.80 -25.25 20.30
N LYS A 820 -15.06 -25.57 20.61
CA LYS A 820 -15.45 -26.56 21.63
C LYS A 820 -16.24 -27.70 20.99
N GLY A 821 -15.97 -28.93 21.41
CA GLY A 821 -16.63 -30.13 20.88
C GLY A 821 -16.46 -31.34 21.79
N VAL A 822 -16.53 -32.54 21.22
CA VAL A 822 -16.20 -33.77 21.93
C VAL A 822 -14.72 -34.07 21.72
N THR A 823 -13.94 -34.05 22.80
CA THR A 823 -12.49 -34.24 22.79
C THR A 823 -12.09 -35.51 22.01
N GLY A 824 -11.25 -35.33 20.98
CA GLY A 824 -10.76 -36.43 20.15
C GLY A 824 -11.71 -36.88 19.02
N GLN A 825 -12.72 -36.08 18.65
CA GLN A 825 -13.46 -36.28 17.38
C GLN A 825 -12.78 -35.60 16.19
N GLY A 826 -12.17 -34.42 16.38
CA GLY A 826 -11.44 -33.66 15.36
C GLY A 826 -12.32 -33.11 14.22
N ASN A 827 -11.84 -32.04 13.57
CA ASN A 827 -12.55 -31.35 12.48
C ASN A 827 -14.01 -31.03 12.87
N LEU A 828 -14.20 -30.22 13.91
CA LEU A 828 -15.50 -29.91 14.48
C LEU A 828 -16.35 -29.10 13.49
N PHE A 829 -15.84 -27.94 13.12
CA PHE A 829 -16.42 -27.01 12.14
C PHE A 829 -15.36 -25.99 11.69
N ASP A 830 -15.53 -25.48 10.49
CA ASP A 830 -14.72 -24.41 9.91
C ASP A 830 -15.40 -23.05 10.16
N LEU A 831 -14.58 -22.02 10.33
CA LEU A 831 -15.00 -20.64 10.50
C LEU A 831 -14.43 -19.80 9.35
N ASP A 832 -15.30 -19.14 8.60
CA ASP A 832 -14.96 -18.26 7.47
C ASP A 832 -14.83 -16.81 7.96
N ALA A 833 -15.90 -16.24 8.51
CA ALA A 833 -15.94 -14.86 8.95
C ALA A 833 -16.78 -14.67 10.21
N PHE A 834 -16.57 -13.56 10.92
CA PHE A 834 -17.38 -13.15 12.06
C PHE A 834 -17.77 -11.68 12.00
N THR A 835 -18.79 -11.30 12.77
CA THR A 835 -19.30 -9.92 12.80
C THR A 835 -19.79 -9.53 14.20
N LEU A 836 -19.41 -8.33 14.67
CA LEU A 836 -19.70 -7.79 16.00
C LEU A 836 -20.65 -6.59 15.93
N SER A 837 -21.79 -6.67 16.60
CA SER A 837 -22.87 -5.68 16.53
C SER A 837 -23.52 -5.38 17.90
N GLY A 838 -24.17 -4.23 18.02
CA GLY A 838 -24.86 -3.82 19.26
C GLY A 838 -25.69 -2.54 19.11
N SER A 839 -26.49 -2.22 20.12
CA SER A 839 -27.48 -1.12 20.14
C SER A 839 -26.93 0.30 19.93
N GLY A 840 -25.61 0.47 20.00
CA GLY A 840 -24.91 1.73 19.67
C GLY A 840 -24.46 1.85 18.21
N THR A 841 -24.75 0.86 17.34
CA THR A 841 -24.44 0.95 15.91
C THR A 841 -25.14 2.16 15.32
N PRO A 842 -24.44 3.15 14.74
CA PRO A 842 -25.09 4.20 13.97
C PRO A 842 -25.75 3.52 12.77
N ALA A 843 -27.08 3.49 12.75
CA ALA A 843 -27.81 3.06 11.57
C ALA A 843 -27.52 4.11 10.49
N THR A 844 -26.60 3.81 9.58
CA THR A 844 -26.14 4.74 8.56
C THR A 844 -27.34 5.18 7.73
N SER A 845 -27.58 6.50 7.69
CA SER A 845 -28.64 7.07 6.87
C SER A 845 -28.16 7.04 5.44
N VAL A 846 -28.68 6.08 4.68
CA VAL A 846 -28.37 5.91 3.26
C VAL A 846 -29.36 6.76 2.47
N GLU A 847 -28.85 7.72 1.71
CA GLU A 847 -29.64 8.51 0.76
C GLU A 847 -30.23 7.55 -0.30
N GLY A 848 -31.52 7.67 -0.61
CA GLY A 848 -32.23 6.74 -1.48
C GLY A 848 -31.62 6.67 -2.88
N GLU A 849 -31.15 7.80 -3.40
CA GLU A 849 -30.49 7.92 -4.69
C GLU A 849 -29.08 7.31 -4.75
N SER A 850 -28.49 6.90 -3.62
CA SER A 850 -27.14 6.32 -3.56
C SER A 850 -27.07 4.83 -3.96
N TYR A 851 -28.03 4.37 -4.77
CA TYR A 851 -28.10 2.99 -5.24
C TYR A 851 -26.97 2.63 -6.22
N SER A 852 -26.34 1.48 -6.02
CA SER A 852 -25.28 0.98 -6.90
C SER A 852 -25.81 0.31 -8.17
N SER A 853 -27.08 -0.09 -8.17
CA SER A 853 -27.76 -0.74 -9.29
C SER A 853 -29.27 -0.53 -9.21
N GLY A 854 -29.99 -0.57 -10.33
CA GLY A 854 -31.45 -0.43 -10.33
C GLY A 854 -32.12 -0.60 -11.69
N SER A 855 -33.45 -0.54 -11.69
CA SER A 855 -34.31 -0.67 -12.86
C SER A 855 -35.53 0.22 -12.73
N GLY A 856 -35.85 0.97 -13.80
CA GLY A 856 -37.02 1.86 -13.91
C GLY A 856 -36.90 3.20 -13.16
N VAL A 857 -36.39 3.14 -11.93
CA VAL A 857 -36.13 4.28 -11.04
C VAL A 857 -35.16 5.32 -11.62
N GLN A 858 -35.26 6.56 -11.11
CA GLN A 858 -34.34 7.67 -11.41
C GLN A 858 -34.13 8.54 -10.17
N VAL A 859 -33.10 9.38 -10.17
CA VAL A 859 -32.91 10.41 -9.15
C VAL A 859 -33.84 11.59 -9.44
N ALA A 860 -34.65 12.01 -8.46
CA ALA A 860 -35.52 13.18 -8.56
C ALA A 860 -35.04 14.30 -7.62
N GLY A 861 -35.15 15.56 -8.04
CA GLY A 861 -34.67 16.72 -7.27
C GLY A 861 -35.79 17.33 -6.42
N HIS A 862 -35.63 17.33 -5.10
CA HIS A 862 -36.66 17.75 -4.15
C HIS A 862 -36.11 18.68 -3.07
N GLY A 863 -36.68 19.88 -2.96
CA GLY A 863 -36.17 20.94 -2.08
C GLY A 863 -36.39 20.67 -0.58
N GLY A 864 -37.33 19.78 -0.24
CA GLY A 864 -37.55 19.27 1.11
C GLY A 864 -36.74 18.02 1.47
N ALA A 865 -35.87 17.54 0.59
CA ALA A 865 -35.14 16.28 0.77
C ALA A 865 -33.75 16.46 1.44
N SER A 866 -33.26 15.38 2.03
CA SER A 866 -31.85 15.13 2.34
C SER A 866 -31.05 15.13 1.03
N GLY A 867 -29.82 15.66 1.03
CA GLY A 867 -29.04 15.90 -0.20
C GLY A 867 -29.64 16.89 -1.23
N GLY A 868 -30.93 17.21 -1.15
CA GLY A 868 -31.71 17.89 -2.18
C GLY A 868 -32.30 16.96 -3.25
N ALA A 869 -32.25 15.63 -3.05
CA ALA A 869 -32.69 14.63 -4.02
C ALA A 869 -33.39 13.42 -3.36
N THR A 870 -33.97 12.56 -4.19
CA THR A 870 -34.63 11.31 -3.80
C THR A 870 -34.37 10.22 -4.83
N LEU A 871 -34.53 8.97 -4.42
CA LEU A 871 -34.92 7.89 -5.32
C LEU A 871 -36.39 8.07 -5.71
N GLY A 872 -36.64 8.43 -6.96
CA GLY A 872 -37.99 8.69 -7.47
C GLY A 872 -38.29 7.94 -8.76
N TYR A 873 -39.39 8.36 -9.41
CA TYR A 873 -39.94 7.72 -10.62
C TYR A 873 -40.28 6.22 -10.45
N ILE A 874 -40.43 5.75 -9.21
CA ILE A 874 -40.62 4.34 -8.86
C ILE A 874 -41.96 3.81 -9.40
N ASP A 875 -41.93 2.91 -10.38
CA ASP A 875 -43.12 2.22 -10.91
C ASP A 875 -43.26 0.79 -10.34
N ASN A 876 -44.42 0.14 -10.56
CA ASN A 876 -44.63 -1.22 -10.06
C ASN A 876 -43.79 -2.26 -10.81
N GLY A 877 -42.88 -2.92 -10.08
CA GLY A 877 -41.96 -3.94 -10.59
C GLY A 877 -40.48 -3.52 -10.51
N ASP A 878 -40.23 -2.23 -10.31
CA ASP A 878 -38.91 -1.62 -10.21
C ASP A 878 -38.14 -2.08 -8.96
N TRP A 879 -36.83 -1.84 -8.98
CA TRP A 879 -35.95 -2.19 -7.87
C TRP A 879 -34.66 -1.37 -7.90
N VAL A 880 -33.99 -1.34 -6.74
CA VAL A 880 -32.61 -0.87 -6.54
C VAL A 880 -31.81 -1.87 -5.72
N GLY A 881 -30.50 -1.87 -5.89
CA GLY A 881 -29.53 -2.58 -5.06
C GLY A 881 -28.44 -1.63 -4.55
N TYR A 882 -27.96 -1.85 -3.33
CA TYR A 882 -26.93 -1.05 -2.66
C TYR A 882 -25.80 -1.98 -2.22
N SER A 883 -24.72 -2.04 -3.01
CA SER A 883 -23.61 -2.99 -2.82
C SER A 883 -22.89 -2.85 -1.47
N SER A 884 -22.79 -1.62 -0.94
CA SER A 884 -22.17 -1.30 0.35
C SER A 884 -23.06 -1.55 1.56
N VAL A 885 -24.38 -1.73 1.38
CA VAL A 885 -25.34 -1.84 2.49
C VAL A 885 -25.61 -3.32 2.77
N SER A 886 -24.94 -3.87 3.78
CA SER A 886 -25.11 -5.26 4.18
C SER A 886 -26.50 -5.54 4.75
N THR A 887 -27.04 -6.72 4.43
CA THR A 887 -28.27 -7.26 5.04
C THR A 887 -28.01 -8.31 6.13
N VAL A 888 -26.76 -8.47 6.55
CA VAL A 888 -26.37 -9.40 7.62
C VAL A 888 -26.73 -8.81 8.99
N GLY A 889 -27.45 -9.57 9.81
CA GLY A 889 -27.71 -9.27 11.22
C GLY A 889 -28.76 -8.19 11.54
N VAL A 890 -29.28 -7.48 10.53
CA VAL A 890 -30.27 -6.38 10.66
C VAL A 890 -31.63 -6.87 11.19
N GLY A 891 -32.28 -6.07 12.06
CA GLY A 891 -33.60 -6.38 12.66
C GLY A 891 -34.77 -5.52 12.17
N SER A 892 -34.51 -4.42 11.46
CA SER A 892 -35.50 -3.42 11.07
C SER A 892 -35.06 -2.63 9.83
N PHE A 893 -36.04 -2.06 9.14
CA PHE A 893 -35.86 -1.11 8.04
C PHE A 893 -36.76 0.10 8.28
N THR A 894 -36.22 1.31 8.15
CA THR A 894 -36.97 2.57 8.26
C THR A 894 -36.59 3.48 7.09
N ALA A 895 -37.58 4.10 6.44
CA ALA A 895 -37.36 5.02 5.33
C ALA A 895 -38.17 6.31 5.50
N ARG A 896 -37.57 7.45 5.11
CA ARG A 896 -38.25 8.71 4.86
C ARG A 896 -38.70 8.73 3.40
N VAL A 897 -39.98 8.99 3.17
CA VAL A 897 -40.65 8.79 1.87
C VAL A 897 -41.65 9.90 1.58
N SER A 898 -41.90 10.20 0.31
CA SER A 898 -42.99 11.09 -0.13
C SER A 898 -43.84 10.43 -1.22
N SER A 899 -45.08 10.86 -1.40
CA SER A 899 -45.99 10.25 -2.37
C SER A 899 -47.12 11.21 -2.76
N ALA A 900 -47.05 11.74 -3.98
CA ALA A 900 -48.24 12.27 -4.66
C ALA A 900 -48.97 11.17 -5.48
N GLY A 901 -48.33 10.02 -5.66
CA GLY A 901 -48.89 8.83 -6.29
C GLY A 901 -49.90 8.08 -5.41
N ALA A 902 -50.28 6.88 -5.86
CA ALA A 902 -51.21 6.01 -5.15
C ALA A 902 -50.62 5.32 -3.90
N GLY A 903 -49.31 5.49 -3.65
CA GLY A 903 -48.57 4.69 -2.68
C GLY A 903 -48.28 3.28 -3.20
N GLY A 904 -47.67 2.46 -2.35
CA GLY A 904 -47.27 1.10 -2.70
C GLY A 904 -46.54 0.39 -1.56
N THR A 905 -45.64 -0.54 -1.92
CA THR A 905 -44.89 -1.38 -0.99
C THR A 905 -43.41 -1.34 -1.33
N ILE A 906 -42.57 -1.17 -0.30
CA ILE A 906 -41.14 -1.48 -0.37
C ILE A 906 -40.96 -2.92 0.16
N GLU A 907 -40.46 -3.81 -0.69
CA GLU A 907 -39.93 -5.12 -0.30
C GLU A 907 -38.44 -4.99 0.02
N VAL A 908 -38.04 -5.33 1.24
CA VAL A 908 -36.63 -5.34 1.68
C VAL A 908 -36.07 -6.74 1.42
N ARG A 909 -35.10 -6.85 0.51
CA ARG A 909 -34.55 -8.11 0.00
C ARG A 909 -33.03 -8.16 0.14
N SER A 910 -32.48 -9.37 0.07
CA SER A 910 -31.05 -9.65 0.23
C SER A 910 -30.43 -10.29 -1.00
N GLY A 911 -29.21 -9.87 -1.37
CA GLY A 911 -28.35 -10.44 -2.39
C GLY A 911 -28.79 -10.24 -3.85
N SER A 912 -30.09 -10.14 -4.12
CA SER A 912 -30.65 -9.77 -5.43
C SER A 912 -32.09 -9.26 -5.30
N GLN A 913 -32.60 -8.62 -6.34
CA GLN A 913 -33.99 -8.16 -6.48
C GLN A 913 -35.03 -9.31 -6.43
N SER A 914 -34.59 -10.56 -6.66
CA SER A 914 -35.38 -11.79 -6.50
C SER A 914 -35.01 -12.62 -5.26
N GLY A 915 -34.05 -12.15 -4.46
CA GLY A 915 -33.51 -12.87 -3.32
C GLY A 915 -34.43 -12.88 -2.09
N PRO A 916 -33.97 -13.46 -0.95
CA PRO A 916 -34.74 -13.62 0.27
C PRO A 916 -35.43 -12.31 0.71
N LEU A 917 -36.72 -12.39 0.98
CA LEU A 917 -37.50 -11.27 1.53
C LEU A 917 -37.24 -11.21 3.05
N LEU A 918 -36.70 -10.08 3.51
CA LEU A 918 -36.39 -9.82 4.91
C LEU A 918 -37.60 -9.21 5.63
N GLY A 919 -38.33 -8.35 4.93
CA GLY A 919 -39.57 -7.73 5.37
C GLY A 919 -40.18 -6.85 4.29
N SER A 920 -41.34 -6.26 4.57
CA SER A 920 -42.02 -5.30 3.68
C SER A 920 -42.63 -4.16 4.47
N VAL A 921 -42.70 -2.97 3.88
CA VAL A 921 -43.39 -1.80 4.45
C VAL A 921 -44.32 -1.15 3.43
N GLN A 922 -45.50 -0.71 3.88
CA GLN A 922 -46.45 0.05 3.06
C GLN A 922 -46.10 1.53 3.08
N VAL A 923 -46.10 2.16 1.90
CA VAL A 923 -46.03 3.62 1.72
C VAL A 923 -47.41 4.11 1.29
N ALA A 924 -48.04 4.94 2.13
CA ALA A 924 -49.32 5.56 1.82
C ALA A 924 -49.11 6.93 1.13
N PRO A 925 -50.09 7.43 0.34
CA PRO A 925 -50.05 8.80 -0.18
C PRO A 925 -49.83 9.83 0.94
N THR A 926 -48.77 10.62 0.82
CA THR A 926 -48.40 11.62 1.84
C THR A 926 -49.04 12.99 1.59
N GLY A 927 -49.53 13.22 0.35
CA GLY A 927 -50.19 14.45 -0.06
C GLY A 927 -49.40 15.28 -1.10
N GLY A 928 -48.15 14.89 -1.40
CA GLY A 928 -47.32 15.53 -2.41
C GLY A 928 -45.86 15.06 -2.35
N TRP A 929 -45.11 15.27 -3.44
CA TRP A 929 -43.70 14.87 -3.54
C TRP A 929 -42.77 15.62 -2.56
N GLU A 930 -43.12 16.85 -2.15
CA GLU A 930 -42.41 17.59 -1.10
C GLU A 930 -42.90 17.26 0.32
N THR A 931 -43.89 16.37 0.47
CA THR A 931 -44.48 16.02 1.78
C THR A 931 -43.92 14.70 2.27
N PHE A 932 -42.87 14.75 3.08
CA PHE A 932 -42.18 13.56 3.57
C PHE A 932 -42.78 13.02 4.87
N THR A 933 -42.90 11.69 4.97
CA THR A 933 -43.25 10.95 6.19
C THR A 933 -42.23 9.83 6.42
N THR A 934 -42.30 9.17 7.58
CA THR A 934 -41.43 8.03 7.90
C THR A 934 -42.25 6.75 7.95
N VAL A 935 -41.75 5.69 7.32
CA VAL A 935 -42.33 4.34 7.34
C VAL A 935 -41.29 3.35 7.87
N SER A 936 -41.73 2.36 8.65
CA SER A 936 -40.84 1.36 9.28
C SER A 936 -41.43 -0.05 9.24
N THR A 937 -40.57 -1.06 9.23
CA THR A 937 -40.96 -2.47 9.38
C THR A 937 -39.88 -3.27 10.11
N ALA A 938 -40.28 -4.39 10.72
CA ALA A 938 -39.35 -5.35 11.31
C ALA A 938 -38.85 -6.33 10.24
N LEU A 939 -37.55 -6.59 10.24
CA LEU A 939 -36.93 -7.59 9.38
C LEU A 939 -36.84 -8.92 10.14
N THR A 940 -37.33 -9.98 9.51
CA THR A 940 -37.49 -11.30 10.13
C THR A 940 -37.00 -12.46 9.25
N GLY A 941 -36.78 -12.21 7.95
CA GLY A 941 -36.00 -13.11 7.09
C GLY A 941 -34.49 -13.00 7.34
N ALA A 942 -33.75 -14.06 7.04
CA ALA A 942 -32.29 -14.03 7.01
C ALA A 942 -31.78 -13.61 5.62
N GLY A 943 -30.75 -12.77 5.60
CA GLY A 943 -30.09 -12.26 4.40
C GLY A 943 -28.58 -12.38 4.48
N PHE A 944 -27.94 -12.51 3.32
CA PHE A 944 -26.50 -12.59 3.13
C PHE A 944 -26.13 -11.72 1.92
N GLY A 945 -25.16 -10.81 2.09
CA GLY A 945 -24.75 -9.86 1.06
C GLY A 945 -25.63 -8.59 0.99
N PRO A 946 -25.59 -7.87 -0.15
CA PRO A 946 -26.08 -6.49 -0.25
C PRO A 946 -27.61 -6.36 -0.23
N LEU A 947 -28.08 -5.18 0.14
CA LEU A 947 -29.47 -4.79 0.16
C LEU A 947 -30.03 -4.63 -1.25
N PHE A 948 -31.24 -5.16 -1.46
CA PHE A 948 -32.09 -4.78 -2.59
C PHE A 948 -33.45 -4.30 -2.07
N LEU A 949 -33.92 -3.17 -2.59
CA LEU A 949 -35.30 -2.73 -2.39
C LEU A 949 -36.08 -2.98 -3.68
N ARG A 950 -37.23 -3.62 -3.59
CA ARG A 950 -38.11 -3.90 -4.74
C ARG A 950 -39.49 -3.30 -4.51
N PHE A 951 -40.06 -2.72 -5.55
CA PHE A 951 -41.22 -1.85 -5.44
C PHE A 951 -42.45 -2.45 -6.13
N THR A 952 -43.59 -2.41 -5.44
CA THR A 952 -44.85 -2.96 -5.94
C THR A 952 -46.04 -2.09 -5.54
N GLY A 953 -47.06 -1.97 -6.38
CA GLY A 953 -48.16 -1.02 -6.16
C GLY A 953 -49.12 -0.89 -7.34
N GLY A 954 -49.63 0.32 -7.55
CA GLY A 954 -50.50 0.68 -8.67
C GLY A 954 -49.75 0.87 -9.99
N ALA A 955 -50.27 1.74 -10.85
CA ALA A 955 -49.64 2.12 -12.12
C ALA A 955 -49.31 3.62 -12.12
N GLY A 956 -48.10 3.96 -12.57
CA GLY A 956 -47.52 5.29 -12.44
C GLY A 956 -46.81 5.47 -11.09
N ALA A 957 -45.86 6.41 -11.06
CA ALA A 957 -44.98 6.70 -9.92
C ALA A 957 -45.66 6.54 -8.56
N LEU A 958 -45.20 5.55 -7.79
CA LEU A 958 -45.84 5.07 -6.57
C LEU A 958 -45.57 6.00 -5.39
N PHE A 959 -44.29 6.28 -5.15
CA PHE A 959 -43.71 7.07 -4.06
C PHE A 959 -42.22 7.31 -4.36
N ASP A 960 -41.59 8.18 -3.58
CA ASP A 960 -40.15 8.46 -3.57
C ASP A 960 -39.54 8.06 -2.22
N ILE A 961 -38.24 7.72 -2.21
CA ILE A 961 -37.45 7.47 -1.00
C ILE A 961 -36.35 8.54 -0.89
N ASP A 962 -36.34 9.24 0.23
CA ASP A 962 -35.35 10.25 0.60
C ASP A 962 -34.15 9.60 1.28
N THR A 963 -34.36 9.03 2.45
CA THR A 963 -33.33 8.36 3.26
C THR A 963 -33.87 7.05 3.79
N PHE A 964 -32.98 6.09 4.06
CA PHE A 964 -33.34 4.91 4.82
C PHE A 964 -32.22 4.44 5.74
N THR A 965 -32.59 3.63 6.73
CA THR A 965 -31.71 3.03 7.73
C THR A 965 -32.07 1.56 7.93
N LEU A 966 -31.05 0.74 8.26
CA LEU A 966 -31.22 -0.61 8.76
C LEU A 966 -30.54 -0.75 10.12
N ALA A 967 -31.18 -1.46 11.04
CA ALA A 967 -30.73 -1.73 12.41
C ALA A 967 -31.31 -3.06 12.91
#